data_AF-A0A916HMX0-F1
#
_entry.id   AF-A0A916HMX0-F1
#
_cell.length_a   1.000
_cell.length_b   1.000
_cell.length_c   1.000
_cell.angle_alpha   90.00
_cell.angle_beta   90.00
_cell.angle_gamma   90.00
#
_symmetry.space_group_name_H-M   'P 1'
#
loop_
_entity.id
_entity.type
_entity.pdbx_description
1 polymer ?
#
loop_
_entity_poly.entity_id
_entity_poly.type
_entity_poly.pdbx_seq_one_letter_code
_entity_poly.pdbx_strand_id
1 'polypeptide(L)'
;MLREGAGRVRAGIVSAFVGLVGLALAPGARAFEYFDGRIQVHGYLEEQVRAISADFNQQLDLTQWYNVLNIEMDVEIAPDGWGPFDSVGAFFIGEVRYDCVWTRACGISASSNNFGNRSTSLPTRLNQAVDPRMVGATNYQNPIVRQPSGGIVTQKIRPAFAVGGDWDTAGTNVLPAVVDSEYYRGVNQTSPFDALIDTRVCVRFGGANCATAGAVGNIDYIPGRYTFANFLNYGFALRAVRGGVNGFGTQAMPWDPKDNIDPQGTLADRANPFRPGDVNPVVGIAGQYGTGPLAGQSLPFRPGPTVGPLGGQPWQAQGLFVPSQPYAEYLRDGGSDPFQQNYSQERLAWNLGASQSQTWFLKEAYIELEMLEGRLFMRLGRQNIVWGKTELFATTDIFNPRDLALGSLTSLEESRIPVWAARAIYSFYDVGPFEDVRLEVAVDLDTFYSDDLGRCGEPYTPNPVCDKTMGLLVHGLTGLAVAGEDRPDMWWNSAEALQGGARLEFRWDRFSFAIVDFWSYTKLPYAERLTTFSRNVDPISGRPRRYGATGDCPQGDPSNPAAIPNDPDCLQGGTDALVNSPLNQQLYAVICSSSLGFSSLDRSVCATSVFASDSFSAAGVVSVAQLVSQLLAGSVQGISTVANNGFAGPTSRIPIVSLSIDPADIAKNATVAGGGPSGLFAFTALNTPNFSLGGFLANHNQAQTLSQVTTVQQQALLGCGPFYGTPCDGGASNAIADATPAPGGVDLLNAEASALIQSWTGFDGSTFQGALATDKTVAQPGTVGFQGGPVCTRTLADGSQVMLPGCRGPGDPGYDPAVDGGNPNLVSIGFPAGVGAVPALGNAALGPIEFVQGHPFTGQTWRSEMAALSWNFEMTLVAFSTDTLSPSISGDPGSDPSLRFDKANAFRTDGCSYVVPWKCSAVRAFWGILGTQRNTLEAGGNGRFGRRDFSWAVGGDVVLSYQKRNVLGFSMDFAEDVTKTNWGVEASWVANNPFTNNNEFDGISKEDTYNLTISVDRPTFINFLNQSRTFFFNSQWFFNYTPGYNRGFTANGPWNVFFTFTTQTGYFQDRLLPGITWVYDFQSNSGASLPQITYRFTESFSATFGFALFWGRYQGKEFPLNPLTPGNQTGRYAYQTWVENGLAVIRDRDEVFLRIRYTF
;
A
#
# COMPACT_ATOMS: atom_id res chain seq x y z
N MET A 1 -16.58 -41.17 16.67
CA MET A 1 -17.45 -40.05 17.10
C MET A 1 -18.24 -39.43 15.91
N LEU A 2 -18.71 -40.25 14.96
CA LEU A 2 -19.43 -39.82 13.74
C LEU A 2 -20.92 -40.24 13.72
N ARG A 3 -21.48 -40.67 14.87
CA ARG A 3 -22.88 -41.14 14.95
C ARG A 3 -23.80 -40.33 15.87
N GLU A 4 -23.29 -39.51 16.78
CA GLU A 4 -24.14 -38.72 17.69
C GLU A 4 -24.41 -37.28 17.22
N GLY A 5 -23.60 -36.74 16.28
CA GLY A 5 -23.84 -35.43 15.66
C GLY A 5 -24.98 -35.41 14.63
N ALA A 6 -25.34 -36.55 14.05
CA ALA A 6 -26.36 -36.65 13.00
C ALA A 6 -27.80 -36.44 13.52
N GLY A 7 -28.05 -36.63 14.83
CA GLY A 7 -29.38 -36.52 15.42
C GLY A 7 -29.86 -35.09 15.66
N ARG A 8 -28.94 -34.14 15.93
CA ARG A 8 -29.27 -32.72 16.11
C ARG A 8 -29.20 -31.91 14.81
N VAL A 9 -28.37 -32.34 13.86
CA VAL A 9 -28.28 -31.80 12.47
C VAL A 9 -29.59 -32.00 11.70
N ARG A 10 -30.30 -33.11 11.94
CA ARG A 10 -31.64 -33.37 11.40
C ARG A 10 -32.76 -32.57 12.06
N ALA A 11 -32.53 -31.83 13.14
CA ALA A 11 -33.60 -31.10 13.81
C ALA A 11 -33.66 -29.63 13.36
N GLY A 12 -32.53 -28.92 13.23
CA GLY A 12 -32.51 -27.49 12.88
C GLY A 12 -32.77 -27.18 11.41
N ILE A 13 -32.01 -27.80 10.48
CA ILE A 13 -32.20 -27.63 9.02
C ILE A 13 -33.57 -28.14 8.60
N VAL A 14 -33.94 -29.31 9.12
CA VAL A 14 -35.27 -29.85 8.86
C VAL A 14 -36.30 -28.90 9.47
N SER A 15 -36.11 -28.23 10.60
CA SER A 15 -37.15 -27.31 11.12
C SER A 15 -37.32 -26.02 10.31
N ALA A 16 -36.26 -25.42 9.75
CA ALA A 16 -36.37 -24.22 8.89
C ALA A 16 -36.80 -24.58 7.45
N PHE A 17 -36.20 -25.64 6.88
CA PHE A 17 -36.55 -26.16 5.56
C PHE A 17 -37.95 -26.83 5.57
N VAL A 18 -38.35 -27.54 6.64
CA VAL A 18 -39.74 -28.00 6.87
C VAL A 18 -40.63 -26.88 7.35
N GLY A 19 -40.09 -25.77 7.87
CA GLY A 19 -40.86 -24.55 8.13
C GLY A 19 -41.34 -23.91 6.82
N LEU A 20 -40.41 -23.66 5.89
CA LEU A 20 -40.70 -23.13 4.56
C LEU A 20 -41.44 -24.13 3.66
N VAL A 21 -41.06 -25.41 3.67
CA VAL A 21 -41.82 -26.48 2.97
C VAL A 21 -43.17 -26.74 3.64
N GLY A 22 -43.29 -26.56 4.95
CA GLY A 22 -44.54 -26.62 5.71
C GLY A 22 -45.47 -25.46 5.39
N LEU A 23 -44.92 -24.25 5.18
CA LEU A 23 -45.64 -23.09 4.64
C LEU A 23 -46.01 -23.28 3.16
N ALA A 24 -45.20 -24.00 2.38
CA ALA A 24 -45.57 -24.41 1.01
C ALA A 24 -46.72 -25.43 0.97
N LEU A 25 -47.02 -26.10 2.11
CA LEU A 25 -48.17 -26.97 2.30
C LEU A 25 -49.36 -26.25 2.96
N ALA A 26 -49.21 -24.98 3.37
CA ALA A 26 -50.28 -24.19 3.95
C ALA A 26 -51.26 -23.69 2.87
N PRO A 27 -52.58 -23.73 3.11
CA PRO A 27 -53.57 -23.29 2.12
C PRO A 27 -53.54 -21.77 1.96
N GLY A 28 -53.23 -21.31 0.73
CA GLY A 28 -53.42 -19.94 0.26
C GLY A 28 -52.67 -18.85 1.03
N ALA A 29 -51.54 -18.39 0.48
CA ALA A 29 -50.93 -17.17 0.97
C ALA A 29 -51.84 -15.98 0.59
N ARG A 30 -52.18 -15.14 1.56
CA ARG A 30 -53.05 -13.97 1.39
C ARG A 30 -52.48 -12.84 2.25
N ALA A 31 -52.45 -11.64 1.69
CA ALA A 31 -52.12 -10.44 2.43
C ALA A 31 -53.05 -10.31 3.64
N PHE A 32 -52.50 -9.81 4.76
CA PHE A 32 -53.33 -9.49 5.93
C PHE A 32 -53.98 -8.14 5.70
N GLU A 33 -55.27 -8.15 5.40
CA GLU A 33 -56.08 -6.96 5.23
C GLU A 33 -56.79 -6.61 6.54
N TYR A 34 -56.68 -5.35 6.96
CA TYR A 34 -57.40 -4.80 8.11
C TYR A 34 -58.16 -3.53 7.69
N PHE A 35 -59.24 -3.22 8.41
CA PHE A 35 -60.07 -2.02 8.21
C PHE A 35 -60.58 -1.86 6.75
N ASP A 36 -61.22 -2.92 6.21
CA ASP A 36 -61.76 -2.95 4.86
C ASP A 36 -60.70 -2.65 3.76
N GLY A 37 -59.49 -3.18 3.92
CA GLY A 37 -58.42 -3.08 2.93
C GLY A 37 -57.54 -1.84 3.04
N ARG A 38 -57.80 -0.94 4.00
CA ARG A 38 -57.00 0.27 4.26
C ARG A 38 -55.61 -0.01 4.79
N ILE A 39 -55.41 -1.17 5.42
CA ILE A 39 -54.09 -1.65 5.81
C ILE A 39 -53.89 -2.99 5.12
N GLN A 40 -52.83 -3.08 4.33
CA GLN A 40 -52.43 -4.31 3.65
C GLN A 40 -51.02 -4.64 4.09
N VAL A 41 -50.84 -5.84 4.65
CA VAL A 41 -49.52 -6.36 4.97
C VAL A 41 -49.23 -7.54 4.07
N HIS A 42 -48.16 -7.42 3.30
CA HIS A 42 -47.65 -8.48 2.45
C HIS A 42 -46.15 -8.65 2.70
N GLY A 43 -45.56 -9.70 2.15
CA GLY A 43 -44.13 -9.89 2.32
C GLY A 43 -43.64 -11.22 1.80
N TYR A 44 -42.41 -11.54 2.16
CA TYR A 44 -41.85 -12.83 1.82
C TYR A 44 -40.86 -13.34 2.85
N LEU A 45 -40.80 -14.66 2.91
CA LEU A 45 -39.71 -15.41 3.52
C LEU A 45 -38.86 -15.98 2.40
N GLU A 46 -37.56 -15.73 2.45
CA GLU A 46 -36.63 -16.21 1.46
C GLU A 46 -35.38 -16.82 2.10
N GLU A 47 -34.97 -17.96 1.56
CA GLU A 47 -33.70 -18.58 1.86
C GLU A 47 -32.82 -18.52 0.60
N GLN A 48 -31.64 -17.90 0.71
CA GLN A 48 -30.65 -17.87 -0.37
C GLN A 48 -29.38 -18.60 0.08
N VAL A 49 -28.98 -19.62 -0.66
CA VAL A 49 -27.72 -20.33 -0.45
C VAL A 49 -26.85 -20.14 -1.68
N ARG A 50 -25.63 -19.67 -1.48
CA ARG A 50 -24.68 -19.42 -2.56
C ARG A 50 -23.31 -19.96 -2.21
N ALA A 51 -22.64 -20.52 -3.22
CA ALA A 51 -21.28 -20.97 -3.11
C ALA A 51 -20.46 -20.50 -4.30
N ILE A 52 -19.21 -20.13 -4.03
CA ILE A 52 -18.27 -19.62 -5.03
C ILE A 52 -17.10 -20.60 -5.18
N SER A 53 -16.60 -20.74 -6.41
CA SER A 53 -15.33 -21.40 -6.72
C SER A 53 -14.64 -20.66 -7.88
N ALA A 54 -13.35 -20.89 -8.09
CA ALA A 54 -12.71 -20.45 -9.32
C ALA A 54 -12.85 -21.56 -10.38
N ASP A 55 -13.43 -21.25 -11.54
CA ASP A 55 -13.64 -22.16 -12.67
C ASP A 55 -14.39 -23.47 -12.34
N PHE A 56 -15.07 -23.54 -11.19
CA PHE A 56 -15.62 -24.78 -10.59
C PHE A 56 -14.65 -25.96 -10.51
N ASN A 57 -13.34 -25.71 -10.60
CA ASN A 57 -12.31 -26.74 -10.56
C ASN A 57 -11.73 -26.95 -9.15
N GLN A 58 -12.15 -26.12 -8.20
CA GLN A 58 -11.71 -26.13 -6.79
C GLN A 58 -12.87 -26.43 -5.84
N GLN A 59 -12.57 -26.48 -4.54
CA GLN A 59 -13.58 -26.57 -3.49
C GLN A 59 -14.61 -25.44 -3.60
N LEU A 60 -15.89 -25.77 -3.43
CA LEU A 60 -16.97 -24.80 -3.31
C LEU A 60 -16.93 -24.17 -1.91
N ASP A 61 -16.76 -22.85 -1.88
CA ASP A 61 -16.79 -22.06 -0.66
C ASP A 61 -18.21 -21.56 -0.42
N LEU A 62 -18.83 -21.93 0.70
CA LEU A 62 -20.15 -21.40 1.08
C LEU A 62 -20.00 -19.93 1.47
N THR A 63 -20.43 -19.03 0.59
CA THR A 63 -20.27 -17.57 0.72
C THR A 63 -21.53 -16.86 1.17
N GLN A 64 -22.69 -17.51 1.07
CA GLN A 64 -23.94 -16.95 1.55
C GLN A 64 -24.87 -18.04 2.03
N TRP A 65 -25.51 -17.79 3.17
CA TRP A 65 -26.71 -18.50 3.56
C TRP A 65 -27.64 -17.52 4.30
N TYR A 66 -28.36 -16.73 3.49
CA TYR A 66 -29.30 -15.74 3.99
C TYR A 66 -30.64 -16.37 4.31
N ASN A 67 -31.17 -15.95 5.46
CA ASN A 67 -32.56 -16.07 5.84
C ASN A 67 -33.11 -14.65 5.85
N VAL A 68 -34.02 -14.35 4.91
CA VAL A 68 -34.58 -13.03 4.72
C VAL A 68 -36.06 -13.07 5.09
N LEU A 69 -36.44 -12.18 5.98
CA LEU A 69 -37.83 -11.83 6.23
C LEU A 69 -38.02 -10.39 5.76
N ASN A 70 -38.88 -10.21 4.77
CA ASN A 70 -39.31 -8.89 4.32
C ASN A 70 -40.80 -8.73 4.61
N ILE A 71 -41.15 -7.62 5.25
CA ILE A 71 -42.52 -7.24 5.58
C ILE A 71 -42.77 -5.87 4.97
N GLU A 72 -43.78 -5.79 4.12
CA GLU A 72 -44.24 -4.58 3.45
C GLU A 72 -45.65 -4.24 3.97
N MET A 73 -45.88 -2.96 4.25
CA MET A 73 -47.14 -2.47 4.79
C MET A 73 -47.57 -1.20 4.06
N ASP A 74 -48.74 -1.28 3.44
CA ASP A 74 -49.45 -0.16 2.84
C ASP A 74 -50.56 0.31 3.78
N VAL A 75 -50.65 1.63 4.00
CA VAL A 75 -51.65 2.25 4.87
C VAL A 75 -52.32 3.42 4.17
N GLU A 76 -53.61 3.30 3.91
CA GLU A 76 -54.47 4.39 3.45
C GLU A 76 -55.02 5.17 4.66
N ILE A 77 -54.35 6.26 5.02
CA ILE A 77 -54.70 7.07 6.21
C ILE A 77 -55.97 7.89 5.95
N ALA A 78 -56.02 8.58 4.81
CA ALA A 78 -57.15 9.38 4.38
C ALA A 78 -57.35 9.23 2.86
N PRO A 79 -57.98 8.13 2.41
CA PRO A 79 -58.16 7.86 0.98
C PRO A 79 -59.14 8.85 0.32
N ASP A 80 -60.09 9.39 1.09
CA ASP A 80 -61.06 10.40 0.65
C ASP A 80 -60.59 11.86 0.93
N GLY A 81 -59.33 12.03 1.32
CA GLY A 81 -58.71 13.32 1.62
C GLY A 81 -58.85 13.81 3.07
N TRP A 82 -57.95 14.73 3.46
CA TRP A 82 -57.97 15.40 4.76
C TRP A 82 -57.42 16.83 4.65
N GLY A 83 -58.28 17.83 4.86
CA GLY A 83 -57.87 19.23 4.78
C GLY A 83 -57.45 19.62 3.34
N PRO A 84 -56.22 20.13 3.11
CA PRO A 84 -55.75 20.50 1.78
C PRO A 84 -55.24 19.32 0.93
N PHE A 85 -55.25 18.10 1.49
CA PHE A 85 -54.78 16.88 0.82
C PHE A 85 -55.95 16.10 0.24
N ASP A 86 -55.85 15.72 -1.03
CA ASP A 86 -56.82 14.89 -1.76
C ASP A 86 -56.73 13.43 -1.33
N SER A 87 -55.53 12.95 -1.01
CA SER A 87 -55.29 11.64 -0.42
C SER A 87 -54.03 11.66 0.47
N VAL A 88 -54.02 10.81 1.51
CA VAL A 88 -52.85 10.60 2.38
C VAL A 88 -52.63 9.11 2.55
N GLY A 89 -51.46 8.64 2.11
CA GLY A 89 -51.00 7.27 2.24
C GLY A 89 -49.69 7.18 3.02
N ALA A 90 -49.39 6.02 3.58
CA ALA A 90 -48.10 5.71 4.16
C ALA A 90 -47.65 4.31 3.76
N PHE A 91 -46.34 4.16 3.62
CA PHE A 91 -45.70 2.91 3.22
C PHE A 91 -44.53 2.59 4.13
N PHE A 92 -44.34 1.31 4.41
CA PHE A 92 -43.27 0.82 5.26
C PHE A 92 -42.73 -0.53 4.76
N ILE A 93 -41.40 -0.67 4.72
CA ILE A 93 -40.71 -1.94 4.52
C ILE A 93 -39.73 -2.18 5.66
N GLY A 94 -39.95 -3.29 6.37
CA GLY A 94 -38.99 -3.87 7.32
C GLY A 94 -38.33 -5.12 6.72
N GLU A 95 -37.00 -5.14 6.67
CA GLU A 95 -36.23 -6.27 6.13
C GLU A 95 -35.19 -6.75 7.14
N VAL A 96 -35.31 -8.03 7.51
CA VAL A 96 -34.38 -8.71 8.40
C VAL A 96 -33.60 -9.73 7.59
N ARG A 97 -32.27 -9.61 7.57
CA ARG A 97 -31.36 -10.58 6.94
C ARG A 97 -30.47 -11.20 8.00
N TYR A 98 -30.42 -12.52 8.04
CA TYR A 98 -29.48 -13.26 8.88
C TYR A 98 -28.66 -14.24 8.04
N ASP A 99 -27.34 -14.09 8.10
CA ASP A 99 -26.40 -14.91 7.35
C ASP A 99 -25.73 -15.97 8.21
N CYS A 100 -26.04 -17.23 7.89
CA CYS A 100 -25.52 -18.39 8.59
C CYS A 100 -24.01 -18.61 8.38
N VAL A 101 -23.36 -18.01 7.37
CA VAL A 101 -21.92 -18.25 7.10
C VAL A 101 -21.02 -17.82 8.26
N TRP A 102 -21.39 -16.76 8.98
CA TRP A 102 -20.66 -16.27 10.15
C TRP A 102 -20.79 -17.17 11.38
N THR A 103 -21.77 -18.08 11.38
CA THR A 103 -22.11 -18.92 12.54
C THR A 103 -21.98 -20.42 12.26
N ARG A 104 -21.00 -20.81 11.42
CA ARG A 104 -20.76 -22.22 11.04
C ARG A 104 -21.95 -22.85 10.35
N ALA A 105 -22.48 -22.12 9.38
CA ALA A 105 -23.73 -22.48 8.73
C ALA A 105 -24.83 -22.68 9.78
N CYS A 106 -25.08 -21.68 10.64
CA CYS A 106 -26.06 -21.79 11.74
C CYS A 106 -25.82 -22.99 12.69
N GLY A 107 -24.55 -23.32 12.96
CA GLY A 107 -24.14 -24.43 13.81
C GLY A 107 -24.28 -25.82 13.19
N ILE A 108 -24.67 -25.90 11.92
CA ILE A 108 -24.97 -27.15 11.21
C ILE A 108 -23.69 -27.85 10.74
N SER A 109 -22.72 -27.08 10.30
CA SER A 109 -21.49 -27.61 9.71
C SER A 109 -20.28 -27.06 10.44
N ALA A 110 -19.66 -27.89 11.28
CA ALA A 110 -18.42 -27.54 11.97
C ALA A 110 -17.25 -27.27 11.01
N SER A 111 -17.33 -27.73 9.75
CA SER A 111 -16.32 -27.51 8.72
C SER A 111 -16.48 -26.19 7.97
N SER A 112 -17.59 -25.46 8.13
CA SER A 112 -17.77 -24.14 7.53
C SER A 112 -17.15 -23.07 8.44
N ASN A 113 -15.85 -22.80 8.27
CA ASN A 113 -15.12 -21.75 8.98
C ASN A 113 -14.32 -20.87 8.00
N ASN A 114 -14.90 -20.51 6.85
CA ASN A 114 -14.20 -19.68 5.84
C ASN A 114 -14.30 -18.18 6.13
N PHE A 115 -15.21 -17.76 7.02
CA PHE A 115 -15.49 -16.37 7.36
C PHE A 115 -15.69 -16.21 8.86
N GLY A 116 -15.36 -15.02 9.39
CA GLY A 116 -15.58 -14.65 10.79
C GLY A 116 -14.43 -14.95 11.74
N ASN A 117 -14.68 -14.67 13.02
CA ASN A 117 -13.75 -14.70 14.15
C ASN A 117 -13.17 -16.08 14.48
N ARG A 118 -13.67 -17.13 13.83
CA ARG A 118 -13.27 -18.54 14.00
C ARG A 118 -12.64 -19.09 12.73
N SER A 119 -12.40 -18.23 11.75
CA SER A 119 -11.85 -18.64 10.49
C SER A 119 -10.38 -19.03 10.64
N THR A 120 -10.01 -20.16 10.04
CA THR A 120 -8.66 -20.75 10.23
C THR A 120 -7.87 -20.85 8.94
N SER A 121 -8.51 -20.85 7.77
CA SER A 121 -7.83 -20.82 6.48
C SER A 121 -8.65 -20.01 5.48
N LEU A 122 -7.96 -19.32 4.56
CA LEU A 122 -8.64 -18.69 3.44
C LEU A 122 -9.39 -19.70 2.57
N PRO A 123 -10.50 -19.26 1.93
CA PRO A 123 -11.12 -19.96 0.81
C PRO A 123 -10.07 -20.42 -0.22
N THR A 124 -10.20 -21.64 -0.75
CA THR A 124 -9.17 -22.22 -1.63
C THR A 124 -8.91 -21.33 -2.85
N ARG A 125 -9.97 -20.73 -3.43
CA ARG A 125 -9.89 -19.78 -4.56
C ARG A 125 -9.01 -18.56 -4.31
N LEU A 126 -8.85 -18.15 -3.04
CA LEU A 126 -7.97 -17.06 -2.62
C LEU A 126 -6.60 -17.56 -2.15
N ASN A 127 -6.49 -18.85 -1.84
CA ASN A 127 -5.32 -19.54 -1.30
C ASN A 127 -4.52 -20.33 -2.37
N GLN A 128 -4.86 -20.20 -3.65
CA GLN A 128 -4.16 -20.97 -4.68
C GLN A 128 -2.92 -20.24 -5.21
N ALA A 129 -1.78 -20.85 -4.93
CA ALA A 129 -0.50 -20.63 -5.62
C ALA A 129 -0.39 -21.38 -6.97
N VAL A 130 -1.45 -22.05 -7.41
CA VAL A 130 -1.39 -23.19 -8.35
C VAL A 130 -1.80 -22.81 -9.78
N ASP A 131 -2.32 -21.61 -10.04
CA ASP A 131 -2.38 -21.11 -11.42
C ASP A 131 -0.93 -20.81 -11.87
N PRO A 132 -0.36 -21.52 -12.85
CA PRO A 132 0.98 -21.21 -13.34
C PRO A 132 1.11 -19.79 -13.94
N ARG A 133 -0.01 -19.06 -14.08
CA ARG A 133 -0.05 -17.63 -14.45
C ARG A 133 0.00 -16.68 -13.25
N MET A 134 -0.20 -17.17 -12.02
CA MET A 134 -0.09 -16.46 -10.73
C MET A 134 0.33 -17.44 -9.63
N VAL A 135 1.62 -17.44 -9.26
CA VAL A 135 2.17 -18.38 -8.27
C VAL A 135 2.33 -17.70 -6.91
N GLY A 136 1.76 -18.32 -5.86
CA GLY A 136 2.08 -18.11 -4.43
C GLY A 136 0.94 -17.67 -3.50
N ALA A 137 0.59 -18.51 -2.53
CA ALA A 137 -0.27 -18.20 -1.38
C ALA A 137 0.54 -18.38 -0.09
N THR A 138 0.36 -17.50 0.90
CA THR A 138 0.96 -17.60 2.26
C THR A 138 -0.16 -17.68 3.29
N ASN A 139 -0.09 -18.68 4.17
CA ASN A 139 -1.21 -19.24 4.91
C ASN A 139 -1.05 -19.06 6.43
N TYR A 140 -1.72 -18.06 7.02
CA TYR A 140 -1.67 -17.81 8.47
C TYR A 140 -2.44 -18.83 9.28
N GLN A 141 -1.77 -19.59 10.14
CA GLN A 141 -2.45 -20.14 11.31
C GLN A 141 -1.74 -19.82 12.62
N ASN A 142 -2.49 -19.05 13.38
CA ASN A 142 -2.46 -18.84 14.81
C ASN A 142 -2.32 -20.19 15.57
N PRO A 143 -1.33 -20.39 16.48
CA PRO A 143 -1.03 -21.69 17.10
C PRO A 143 -2.02 -22.14 18.20
N ILE A 144 -3.23 -21.58 18.30
CA ILE A 144 -4.19 -21.96 19.36
C ILE A 144 -5.23 -23.00 18.91
N VAL A 145 -5.34 -23.33 17.62
CA VAL A 145 -6.29 -24.38 17.16
C VAL A 145 -5.55 -25.69 16.88
N ARG A 146 -5.70 -26.67 17.78
CA ARG A 146 -5.34 -28.07 17.51
C ARG A 146 -5.99 -28.52 16.19
N GLN A 147 -5.20 -28.80 15.16
CA GLN A 147 -5.69 -29.49 13.96
C GLN A 147 -5.65 -31.01 14.13
N PRO A 148 -6.75 -31.74 13.88
CA PRO A 148 -6.74 -33.19 13.80
C PRO A 148 -6.16 -33.65 12.44
N SER A 149 -4.99 -34.28 12.49
CA SER A 149 -4.43 -35.23 11.52
C SER A 149 -4.94 -35.16 10.07
N GLY A 150 -4.40 -34.24 9.27
CA GLY A 150 -4.56 -34.19 7.82
C GLY A 150 -3.75 -33.03 7.26
N GLY A 151 -2.61 -33.31 6.61
CA GLY A 151 -1.55 -32.34 6.36
C GLY A 151 -1.92 -31.20 5.39
N ILE A 152 -1.77 -29.96 5.87
CA ILE A 152 -1.62 -28.73 5.09
C ILE A 152 -0.51 -27.91 5.75
N VAL A 153 0.44 -27.40 4.95
CA VAL A 153 1.62 -26.62 5.39
C VAL A 153 1.20 -25.16 5.65
N THR A 154 1.57 -24.60 6.81
CA THR A 154 1.24 -23.22 7.25
C THR A 154 2.43 -22.27 6.96
N GLN A 155 2.19 -21.00 6.61
CA GLN A 155 3.23 -19.99 6.30
C GLN A 155 2.92 -18.64 6.97
N LYS A 156 3.92 -18.04 7.64
CA LYS A 156 3.88 -16.80 8.44
C LYS A 156 3.84 -15.47 7.57
N ILE A 157 3.72 -14.26 8.19
CA ILE A 157 2.79 -13.09 7.90
C ILE A 157 3.81 -12.22 7.27
N ARG A 158 3.59 -12.02 6.00
CA ARG A 158 4.19 -10.97 5.25
C ARG A 158 3.10 -9.92 5.21
N PRO A 159 3.21 -8.79 5.90
CA PRO A 159 2.62 -7.56 5.46
C PRO A 159 3.20 -7.28 4.08
N ALA A 160 2.31 -6.90 3.18
CA ALA A 160 2.59 -6.64 1.78
C ALA A 160 3.44 -5.37 1.64
N PHE A 161 4.72 -5.45 2.01
CA PHE A 161 5.76 -4.65 1.40
C PHE A 161 6.44 -5.57 0.38
N ALA A 162 5.75 -5.82 -0.74
CA ALA A 162 6.34 -6.51 -1.87
C ALA A 162 7.31 -5.57 -2.59
N VAL A 163 8.55 -5.59 -2.13
CA VAL A 163 9.75 -5.38 -2.92
C VAL A 163 9.81 -6.55 -3.90
N GLY A 164 9.57 -6.27 -5.18
CA GLY A 164 9.69 -7.26 -6.23
C GLY A 164 11.16 -7.58 -6.48
N GLY A 165 11.54 -8.83 -6.25
CA GLY A 165 12.83 -9.32 -6.71
C GLY A 165 12.96 -10.80 -6.47
N ASP A 166 12.91 -11.60 -7.54
CA ASP A 166 13.95 -12.60 -7.65
C ASP A 166 14.38 -12.91 -9.09
N TRP A 167 15.68 -13.17 -9.13
CA TRP A 167 16.54 -13.35 -10.27
C TRP A 167 16.50 -14.83 -10.65
N ASP A 168 15.86 -15.17 -11.77
CA ASP A 168 15.47 -16.54 -12.07
C ASP A 168 16.63 -17.40 -12.62
N THR A 169 16.91 -18.56 -12.00
CA THR A 169 16.70 -19.89 -12.62
C THR A 169 17.10 -21.06 -11.69
N ALA A 170 16.19 -22.04 -11.63
CA ALA A 170 16.40 -23.47 -11.41
C ALA A 170 17.20 -23.92 -10.16
N GLY A 171 16.46 -24.41 -9.16
CA GLY A 171 16.96 -25.36 -8.17
C GLY A 171 17.31 -24.75 -6.81
N THR A 172 16.36 -24.86 -5.86
CA THR A 172 16.63 -24.94 -4.41
C THR A 172 17.55 -23.88 -3.78
N ASN A 173 17.09 -22.63 -3.66
CA ASN A 173 17.81 -21.52 -2.96
C ASN A 173 17.29 -21.23 -1.55
N VAL A 174 17.86 -21.88 -0.55
CA VAL A 174 17.32 -21.85 0.80
C VAL A 174 18.04 -20.84 1.73
N LEU A 175 17.28 -19.88 2.29
CA LEU A 175 17.71 -18.72 3.10
C LEU A 175 18.29 -19.11 4.47
N PRO A 176 19.26 -18.35 5.03
CA PRO A 176 19.12 -18.00 6.47
C PRO A 176 19.83 -16.77 7.04
N ALA A 177 19.29 -16.29 8.17
CA ALA A 177 20.06 -15.95 9.38
C ALA A 177 19.24 -16.25 10.66
N VAL A 178 19.47 -17.43 11.24
CA VAL A 178 19.27 -17.89 12.65
C VAL A 178 17.95 -17.56 13.36
N VAL A 179 16.93 -18.35 13.07
CA VAL A 179 15.93 -18.78 14.07
C VAL A 179 16.26 -20.22 14.38
N ASP A 180 16.49 -20.57 15.65
CA ASP A 180 16.64 -21.98 16.02
C ASP A 180 15.25 -22.62 16.05
N SER A 181 15.08 -23.60 15.16
CA SER A 181 13.80 -24.19 14.76
C SER A 181 13.42 -25.38 15.63
N GLU A 182 12.12 -25.64 15.77
CA GLU A 182 11.64 -27.02 15.66
C GLU A 182 10.59 -27.09 14.54
N TYR A 183 11.01 -27.74 13.45
CA TYR A 183 10.22 -28.41 12.42
C TYR A 183 9.62 -27.58 11.26
N TYR A 184 10.44 -27.21 10.28
CA TYR A 184 9.96 -26.85 8.93
C TYR A 184 10.87 -27.38 7.81
N ARG A 185 10.30 -28.20 6.91
CA ARG A 185 10.90 -28.60 5.62
C ARG A 185 10.25 -27.80 4.49
N GLY A 186 11.07 -27.01 3.80
CA GLY A 186 10.89 -26.70 2.37
C GLY A 186 10.22 -25.37 1.99
N VAL A 187 10.96 -24.59 1.19
CA VAL A 187 10.56 -23.58 0.18
C VAL A 187 10.61 -22.08 0.58
N ASN A 188 11.75 -21.50 0.20
CA ASN A 188 12.23 -20.18 -0.26
C ASN A 188 11.31 -18.94 -0.35
N GLN A 189 11.99 -17.80 -0.18
CA GLN A 189 11.59 -16.38 -0.31
C GLN A 189 10.64 -15.92 0.77
N THR A 190 11.14 -15.27 1.82
CA THR A 190 10.39 -14.45 2.78
C THR A 190 10.58 -12.97 2.46
N SER A 191 9.53 -12.15 2.62
CA SER A 191 9.67 -10.69 2.65
C SER A 191 10.37 -10.28 3.96
N PRO A 192 10.94 -9.06 4.08
CA PRO A 192 11.56 -8.56 5.31
C PRO A 192 10.63 -8.62 6.53
N PHE A 193 9.32 -8.69 6.26
CA PHE A 193 8.27 -8.61 7.23
C PHE A 193 7.88 -10.00 7.81
N ASP A 194 8.29 -11.09 7.15
CA ASP A 194 8.18 -12.46 7.65
C ASP A 194 9.21 -12.79 8.73
N ALA A 195 10.36 -12.12 8.70
CA ALA A 195 11.38 -12.17 9.76
C ALA A 195 10.99 -11.34 11.01
N LEU A 196 9.89 -10.60 10.91
CA LEU A 196 9.50 -9.50 11.78
C LEU A 196 8.53 -9.94 12.90
N ILE A 197 7.91 -11.13 12.74
CA ILE A 197 6.84 -11.64 13.61
C ILE A 197 7.22 -12.98 14.29
N ASP A 198 8.28 -13.68 13.87
CA ASP A 198 8.68 -14.96 14.48
C ASP A 198 9.81 -14.82 15.51
N THR A 199 9.47 -14.29 16.69
CA THR A 199 10.44 -13.98 17.73
C THR A 199 10.45 -15.04 18.85
N ARG A 200 11.25 -16.10 18.70
CA ARG A 200 11.82 -16.84 19.85
C ARG A 200 13.34 -16.87 19.72
N VAL A 201 14.00 -15.90 20.34
CA VAL A 201 15.46 -15.93 20.53
C VAL A 201 15.72 -16.26 21.99
N CYS A 202 16.36 -17.40 22.24
CA CYS A 202 16.94 -17.76 23.54
C CYS A 202 18.46 -17.65 23.40
N VAL A 203 19.08 -16.70 24.08
CA VAL A 203 20.53 -16.43 23.95
C VAL A 203 21.30 -17.37 24.87
N ARG A 204 22.05 -18.33 24.31
CA ARG A 204 23.10 -19.09 25.01
C ARG A 204 24.41 -18.32 24.95
N PHE A 205 24.92 -17.88 26.09
CA PHE A 205 26.34 -17.54 26.24
C PHE A 205 27.13 -18.80 26.56
N GLY A 206 28.31 -18.95 25.96
CA GLY A 206 29.12 -20.18 25.98
C GLY A 206 29.20 -20.86 27.35
N GLY A 207 28.71 -22.10 27.41
CA GLY A 207 28.67 -22.94 28.61
C GLY A 207 27.42 -23.82 28.61
N ALA A 208 27.57 -25.12 28.88
CA ALA A 208 26.58 -26.16 28.58
C ALA A 208 25.28 -26.16 29.42
N ASN A 209 24.90 -25.10 30.15
CA ASN A 209 23.69 -25.07 30.97
C ASN A 209 22.91 -23.75 30.81
N CYS A 210 21.61 -23.81 30.48
CA CYS A 210 20.67 -22.70 30.65
C CYS A 210 20.45 -22.48 32.16
N ALA A 211 21.29 -21.66 32.79
CA ALA A 211 21.15 -21.33 34.20
C ALA A 211 20.14 -20.19 34.37
N THR A 212 19.23 -20.37 35.33
CA THR A 212 18.32 -19.37 35.88
C THR A 212 19.05 -18.11 36.33
N ALA A 213 18.53 -16.96 35.88
CA ALA A 213 18.58 -15.61 36.46
C ALA A 213 19.66 -15.31 37.51
N GLY A 214 20.65 -14.50 37.12
CA GLY A 214 21.52 -13.78 38.05
C GLY A 214 22.82 -13.32 37.37
N ALA A 215 22.95 -12.01 37.15
CA ALA A 215 24.18 -11.29 36.80
C ALA A 215 24.54 -11.06 35.31
N VAL A 216 23.59 -10.62 34.47
CA VAL A 216 23.69 -9.47 33.54
C VAL A 216 22.24 -9.01 33.29
N GLY A 217 21.96 -7.71 33.31
CA GLY A 217 20.59 -7.17 33.24
C GLY A 217 19.76 -7.71 32.06
N ASN A 218 18.52 -8.11 32.37
CA ASN A 218 17.44 -8.57 31.48
C ASN A 218 17.39 -7.86 30.12
N ILE A 219 17.55 -8.62 29.02
CA ILE A 219 17.05 -8.21 27.70
C ILE A 219 16.33 -9.41 27.05
N ASP A 220 15.12 -9.68 27.54
CA ASP A 220 14.09 -10.41 26.78
C ASP A 220 13.28 -9.44 25.87
N TYR A 221 13.85 -8.28 25.55
CA TYR A 221 13.19 -7.25 24.74
C TYR A 221 13.59 -7.42 23.27
N ILE A 222 12.65 -7.87 22.44
CA ILE A 222 12.79 -7.85 20.98
C ILE A 222 11.97 -6.66 20.47
N PRO A 223 12.62 -5.56 20.06
CA PRO A 223 12.01 -4.30 19.61
C PRO A 223 10.83 -4.45 18.62
N GLY A 224 10.97 -5.34 17.64
CA GLY A 224 9.90 -5.63 16.69
C GLY A 224 8.66 -6.21 17.37
N ARG A 225 8.84 -7.16 18.29
CA ARG A 225 7.72 -7.78 19.02
C ARG A 225 6.95 -6.76 19.87
N TYR A 226 7.64 -5.77 20.44
CA TYR A 226 7.00 -4.68 21.18
C TYR A 226 6.22 -3.74 20.26
N THR A 227 6.85 -3.32 19.15
CA THR A 227 6.26 -2.37 18.19
C THR A 227 5.01 -2.95 17.54
N PHE A 228 5.04 -4.23 17.16
CA PHE A 228 3.93 -4.89 16.47
C PHE A 228 3.03 -5.70 17.42
N ALA A 229 3.16 -5.56 18.75
CA ALA A 229 2.46 -6.40 19.72
C ALA A 229 0.94 -6.46 19.51
N ASN A 230 0.31 -5.33 19.15
CA ASN A 230 -1.12 -5.24 18.87
C ASN A 230 -1.54 -6.01 17.61
N PHE A 231 -0.61 -6.23 16.67
CA PHE A 231 -0.87 -6.81 15.35
C PHE A 231 -0.45 -8.28 15.23
N LEU A 232 0.28 -8.82 16.22
CA LEU A 232 0.70 -10.23 16.24
C LEU A 232 -0.49 -11.21 16.17
N ASN A 233 -1.67 -10.77 16.60
CA ASN A 233 -2.88 -11.60 16.63
C ASN A 233 -3.82 -11.37 15.43
N TYR A 234 -3.49 -10.45 14.52
CA TYR A 234 -4.36 -10.15 13.39
C TYR A 234 -4.37 -11.30 12.39
N GLY A 235 -5.52 -11.52 11.78
CA GLY A 235 -5.69 -12.43 10.66
C GLY A 235 -5.39 -11.71 9.36
N PHE A 236 -4.22 -11.97 8.77
CA PHE A 236 -3.90 -11.57 7.40
C PHE A 236 -3.63 -12.75 6.52
N ALA A 237 -3.98 -12.61 5.25
CA ALA A 237 -3.48 -13.45 4.20
C ALA A 237 -2.94 -12.62 3.05
N LEU A 238 -2.04 -13.20 2.26
CA LEU A 238 -1.60 -12.59 1.01
C LEU A 238 -1.88 -13.53 -0.14
N ARG A 239 -2.24 -12.94 -1.28
CA ARG A 239 -2.32 -13.61 -2.57
C ARG A 239 -1.35 -12.97 -3.54
N ALA A 240 -0.63 -13.80 -4.29
CA ALA A 240 0.13 -13.34 -5.45
C ALA A 240 -0.81 -12.86 -6.57
N VAL A 241 -0.54 -11.66 -7.08
CA VAL A 241 -1.17 -11.10 -8.28
C VAL A 241 -0.09 -10.85 -9.33
N ARG A 242 -0.52 -10.57 -10.56
CA ARG A 242 0.43 -10.31 -11.65
C ARG A 242 1.30 -9.07 -11.32
N GLY A 243 2.62 -9.21 -11.39
CA GLY A 243 3.60 -8.15 -11.18
C GLY A 243 4.47 -7.88 -12.40
N GLY A 244 5.51 -7.04 -12.26
CA GLY A 244 6.54 -6.82 -13.28
C GLY A 244 7.25 -8.13 -13.68
N VAL A 245 8.16 -8.13 -14.67
CA VAL A 245 8.80 -9.39 -15.11
C VAL A 245 9.48 -10.10 -13.96
N ASN A 246 9.12 -11.39 -13.81
CA ASN A 246 9.62 -12.32 -12.79
C ASN A 246 9.29 -11.92 -11.34
N GLY A 247 8.36 -10.98 -11.14
CA GLY A 247 7.81 -10.61 -9.84
C GLY A 247 6.31 -10.87 -9.76
N PHE A 248 5.84 -11.22 -8.58
CA PHE A 248 4.42 -11.22 -8.25
C PHE A 248 4.12 -9.93 -7.48
N GLY A 249 3.03 -9.25 -7.83
CA GLY A 249 2.43 -8.33 -6.88
C GLY A 249 1.85 -9.13 -5.72
N THR A 250 1.67 -8.50 -4.56
CA THR A 250 0.98 -9.14 -3.44
C THR A 250 -0.25 -8.32 -3.12
N GLN A 251 -1.41 -8.96 -3.11
CA GLN A 251 -2.63 -8.37 -2.55
C GLN A 251 -2.80 -8.89 -1.14
N ALA A 252 -2.91 -7.97 -0.18
CA ALA A 252 -3.16 -8.33 1.20
C ALA A 252 -4.66 -8.45 1.47
N MET A 253 -5.02 -9.38 2.34
CA MET A 253 -6.39 -9.70 2.72
C MET A 253 -6.47 -9.82 4.25
N PRO A 254 -6.68 -8.70 4.97
CA PRO A 254 -7.19 -8.74 6.33
C PRO A 254 -8.56 -9.44 6.32
N TRP A 255 -8.77 -10.44 7.17
CA TRP A 255 -9.96 -11.28 7.02
C TRP A 255 -10.64 -11.68 8.33
N ASP A 256 -10.07 -11.36 9.49
CA ASP A 256 -10.73 -11.56 10.79
C ASP A 256 -11.50 -10.28 11.20
N PRO A 257 -12.83 -10.34 11.38
CA PRO A 257 -13.61 -9.20 11.83
C PRO A 257 -13.23 -8.64 13.22
N LYS A 258 -12.53 -9.42 14.06
CA LYS A 258 -12.00 -8.93 15.36
C LYS A 258 -10.92 -7.87 15.23
N ASP A 259 -10.24 -7.82 14.09
CA ASP A 259 -9.10 -6.93 13.91
C ASP A 259 -9.60 -5.49 13.84
N ASN A 260 -9.09 -4.63 14.72
CA ASN A 260 -9.52 -3.25 14.83
C ASN A 260 -8.51 -2.32 14.19
N ILE A 261 -8.83 -1.79 13.01
CA ILE A 261 -7.93 -0.95 12.25
C ILE A 261 -8.04 0.49 12.71
N ASP A 262 -6.90 1.06 13.08
CA ASP A 262 -6.79 2.45 13.47
C ASP A 262 -5.70 3.16 12.66
N PRO A 263 -6.05 3.87 11.57
CA PRO A 263 -5.06 4.61 10.79
C PRO A 263 -4.51 5.83 11.53
N GLN A 264 -5.13 6.27 12.64
CA GLN A 264 -4.73 7.44 13.41
C GLN A 264 -3.98 7.00 14.68
N GLY A 265 -2.66 7.20 14.73
CA GLY A 265 -1.96 7.02 16.00
C GLY A 265 -1.89 5.58 16.52
N THR A 266 -1.99 4.56 15.65
CA THR A 266 -1.81 3.14 16.02
C THR A 266 -0.54 2.87 16.83
N LEU A 267 0.54 3.62 16.55
CA LEU A 267 1.81 3.53 17.28
C LEU A 267 2.04 4.67 18.27
N ALA A 268 1.01 5.47 18.56
CA ALA A 268 1.10 6.55 19.54
C ALA A 268 1.48 5.98 20.90
N ASP A 269 0.86 4.87 21.33
CA ASP A 269 1.14 4.21 22.62
C ASP A 269 2.53 3.52 22.69
N ARG A 270 3.26 3.43 21.57
CA ARG A 270 4.53 2.72 21.47
C ARG A 270 5.72 3.64 21.65
N ALA A 271 6.56 3.34 22.63
CA ALA A 271 7.84 4.01 22.78
C ALA A 271 8.87 3.53 21.75
N ASN A 272 9.82 4.39 21.37
CA ASN A 272 10.94 4.00 20.52
C ASN A 272 11.85 2.97 21.24
N PRO A 273 12.08 1.77 20.68
CA PRO A 273 12.60 0.62 21.43
C PRO A 273 14.14 0.51 21.61
N PHE A 274 15.00 1.42 21.12
CA PHE A 274 16.47 1.14 21.09
C PHE A 274 17.36 2.07 21.92
N ARG A 275 17.64 1.67 23.18
CA ARG A 275 18.96 1.60 23.85
C ARG A 275 18.82 1.20 25.33
N PRO A 276 19.73 0.40 25.94
CA PRO A 276 19.70 0.02 27.37
C PRO A 276 20.02 1.15 28.38
N GLY A 277 19.83 2.41 27.97
CA GLY A 277 19.93 3.62 28.78
C GLY A 277 19.08 4.78 28.24
N ASP A 278 18.28 4.57 27.19
CA ASP A 278 17.48 5.62 26.58
C ASP A 278 16.08 5.64 27.19
N VAL A 279 15.78 6.75 27.85
CA VAL A 279 14.43 7.31 27.86
C VAL A 279 14.08 7.54 26.39
N ASN A 280 12.99 6.97 25.86
CA ASN A 280 12.48 7.43 24.57
C ASN A 280 12.32 8.96 24.72
N PRO A 281 13.03 9.82 23.93
CA PRO A 281 13.19 11.27 24.17
C PRO A 281 11.88 12.10 24.16
N VAL A 282 10.77 11.39 24.22
CA VAL A 282 9.39 11.77 24.06
C VAL A 282 8.54 11.40 25.28
N VAL A 283 8.77 10.23 25.87
CA VAL A 283 7.89 9.64 26.91
C VAL A 283 8.46 9.76 28.31
N GLY A 284 9.73 10.12 28.47
CA GLY A 284 10.26 10.26 29.83
C GLY A 284 10.42 8.95 30.60
N ILE A 285 10.16 7.77 30.02
CA ILE A 285 10.35 6.49 30.74
C ILE A 285 11.74 5.93 30.48
N ALA A 286 12.68 6.34 31.33
CA ALA A 286 13.68 5.45 31.91
C ALA A 286 13.63 5.65 33.42
N GLY A 287 14.08 4.65 34.19
CA GLY A 287 14.26 4.83 35.61
C GLY A 287 15.02 6.12 35.91
N GLN A 288 14.39 6.99 36.69
CA GLN A 288 14.93 8.23 37.27
C GLN A 288 15.34 9.35 36.31
N TYR A 289 14.63 10.48 36.45
CA TYR A 289 15.07 11.85 36.20
C TYR A 289 16.59 12.03 36.41
N GLY A 290 17.37 11.89 35.34
CA GLY A 290 18.80 12.16 35.34
C GLY A 290 19.05 13.57 34.85
N THR A 291 19.25 14.52 35.76
CA THR A 291 19.72 15.89 35.49
C THR A 291 21.22 15.93 35.13
N GLY A 292 21.68 14.99 34.30
CA GLY A 292 23.07 14.86 33.86
C GLY A 292 23.28 15.34 32.42
N PRO A 293 24.47 15.90 32.08
CA PRO A 293 24.75 16.50 30.78
C PRO A 293 24.83 15.53 29.59
N LEU A 294 24.51 14.24 29.79
CA LEU A 294 24.59 13.17 28.79
C LEU A 294 23.27 12.37 28.66
N ALA A 295 22.16 12.87 29.16
CA ALA A 295 20.85 12.27 28.94
C ALA A 295 20.28 12.66 27.55
N GLY A 296 20.31 11.72 26.60
CA GLY A 296 19.36 11.64 25.46
C GLY A 296 19.41 12.74 24.38
N GLN A 297 20.56 12.98 23.74
CA GLN A 297 20.60 13.90 22.59
C GLN A 297 20.20 13.18 21.29
N SER A 298 18.99 13.48 20.79
CA SER A 298 18.55 13.09 19.44
C SER A 298 19.35 13.83 18.36
N LEU A 299 19.60 13.22 17.19
CA LEU A 299 20.23 13.95 16.07
C LEU A 299 19.37 15.17 15.71
N PRO A 300 19.96 16.33 15.36
CA PRO A 300 19.22 17.57 15.13
C PRO A 300 18.05 17.41 14.14
N PHE A 301 18.28 16.70 13.04
CA PHE A 301 17.30 16.45 11.96
C PHE A 301 16.58 15.10 12.07
N ARG A 302 16.74 14.42 13.20
CA ARG A 302 15.98 13.22 13.60
C ARG A 302 15.63 13.31 15.11
N PRO A 303 14.92 14.37 15.52
CA PRO A 303 14.53 14.59 16.91
C PRO A 303 13.50 13.54 17.36
N GLY A 304 13.41 13.30 18.67
CA GLY A 304 12.26 12.59 19.23
C GLY A 304 11.02 13.50 19.33
N PRO A 305 9.79 12.95 19.26
CA PRO A 305 8.60 13.68 19.66
C PRO A 305 8.66 14.40 21.02
N THR A 306 7.94 15.50 21.17
CA THR A 306 7.97 16.32 22.40
C THR A 306 6.96 15.87 23.46
N VAL A 307 6.05 14.96 23.11
CA VAL A 307 4.93 14.53 23.95
C VAL A 307 4.88 13.02 24.04
N GLY A 308 4.80 12.48 25.26
CA GLY A 308 4.79 11.04 25.48
C GLY A 308 3.63 10.30 24.80
N PRO A 309 3.76 8.99 24.50
CA PRO A 309 2.81 8.04 23.96
C PRO A 309 1.34 8.10 24.32
N LEU A 310 0.97 8.78 25.40
CA LEU A 310 -0.40 8.88 25.88
C LEU A 310 -0.70 10.30 26.41
N GLY A 311 0.09 11.29 26.01
CA GLY A 311 0.11 12.63 26.61
C GLY A 311 -0.36 13.76 25.69
N GLY A 312 -0.58 13.51 24.40
CA GLY A 312 -0.84 14.54 23.41
C GLY A 312 -2.16 14.38 22.66
N GLN A 313 -2.44 15.34 21.78
CA GLN A 313 -3.60 15.32 20.89
C GLN A 313 -3.36 14.44 19.66
N PRO A 314 -4.41 13.96 18.96
CA PRO A 314 -4.28 13.07 17.79
C PRO A 314 -3.42 13.61 16.64
N TRP A 315 -3.26 14.93 16.53
CA TRP A 315 -2.41 15.59 15.52
C TRP A 315 -0.99 15.88 15.99
N GLN A 316 -0.59 15.45 17.20
CA GLN A 316 0.74 15.66 17.74
C GLN A 316 1.57 14.38 17.67
N ALA A 317 2.85 14.51 17.33
CA ALA A 317 3.78 13.39 17.35
C ALA A 317 3.93 12.85 18.78
N GLN A 318 3.74 11.54 18.93
CA GLN A 318 3.71 10.81 20.19
C GLN A 318 4.22 9.39 19.99
N GLY A 319 5.08 8.92 20.89
CA GLY A 319 5.62 7.56 20.77
C GLY A 319 6.36 7.33 19.45
N LEU A 320 5.89 6.39 18.65
CA LEU A 320 6.36 6.10 17.30
C LEU A 320 5.46 6.71 16.21
N PHE A 321 4.31 7.28 16.58
CA PHE A 321 3.44 8.01 15.67
C PHE A 321 3.99 9.42 15.45
N VAL A 322 4.35 9.72 14.20
CA VAL A 322 4.92 11.00 13.79
C VAL A 322 4.16 11.47 12.53
N PRO A 323 3.03 12.16 12.71
CA PRO A 323 2.25 12.64 11.56
C PRO A 323 3.04 13.70 10.79
N SER A 324 2.91 13.70 9.46
CA SER A 324 3.41 14.79 8.63
C SER A 324 2.69 16.10 8.97
N GLN A 325 3.29 17.25 8.66
CA GLN A 325 2.64 18.53 8.87
C GLN A 325 1.25 18.62 8.18
N PRO A 326 1.08 18.28 6.89
CA PRO A 326 -0.24 18.33 6.25
C PRO A 326 -1.26 17.40 6.90
N TYR A 327 -0.85 16.20 7.32
CA TYR A 327 -1.76 15.28 7.99
C TYR A 327 -2.13 15.76 9.40
N ALA A 328 -1.20 16.36 10.13
CA ALA A 328 -1.47 16.96 11.43
C ALA A 328 -2.43 18.17 11.32
N GLU A 329 -2.33 18.97 10.26
CA GLU A 329 -3.27 20.06 9.97
C GLU A 329 -4.66 19.51 9.63
N TYR A 330 -4.72 18.52 8.74
CA TYR A 330 -5.96 17.80 8.41
C TYR A 330 -6.69 17.27 9.65
N LEU A 331 -5.98 16.59 10.57
CA LEU A 331 -6.57 16.11 11.82
C LEU A 331 -7.00 17.25 12.77
N ARG A 332 -6.28 18.38 12.77
CA ARG A 332 -6.60 19.53 13.63
C ARG A 332 -7.86 20.25 13.18
N ASP A 333 -8.10 20.28 11.88
CA ASP A 333 -9.27 20.92 11.27
C ASP A 333 -10.53 20.03 11.34
N GLY A 334 -10.46 18.91 12.07
CA GLY A 334 -11.57 17.98 12.27
C GLY A 334 -11.69 16.94 11.17
N GLY A 335 -10.70 16.83 10.29
CA GLY A 335 -10.67 15.82 9.24
C GLY A 335 -10.61 14.40 9.79
N SER A 336 -11.01 13.46 8.93
CA SER A 336 -11.03 12.01 9.12
C SER A 336 -12.25 11.48 9.85
N ASP A 337 -13.30 11.21 9.06
CA ASP A 337 -14.50 10.54 9.52
C ASP A 337 -14.23 9.12 10.05
N PRO A 338 -15.13 8.58 10.90
CA PRO A 338 -15.05 7.20 11.37
C PRO A 338 -14.97 6.20 10.21
N PHE A 339 -13.91 5.39 10.22
CA PHE A 339 -13.69 4.40 9.17
C PHE A 339 -14.73 3.29 9.26
N GLN A 340 -15.50 3.13 8.19
CA GLN A 340 -16.49 2.07 8.03
C GLN A 340 -15.84 0.71 7.74
N GLN A 341 -14.95 0.25 8.62
CA GLN A 341 -14.18 -1.00 8.47
C GLN A 341 -14.22 -1.89 9.73
N ASN A 342 -14.48 -1.35 10.92
CA ASN A 342 -14.43 -2.11 12.18
C ASN A 342 -15.81 -2.65 12.60
N TYR A 343 -16.26 -3.73 11.94
CA TYR A 343 -17.51 -4.42 12.27
C TYR A 343 -17.27 -5.72 13.02
N SER A 344 -18.06 -5.98 14.09
CA SER A 344 -18.02 -7.28 14.76
C SER A 344 -18.70 -8.35 13.90
N GLN A 345 -18.28 -9.61 14.07
CA GLN A 345 -18.93 -10.76 13.41
C GLN A 345 -20.45 -10.79 13.66
N GLU A 346 -20.90 -10.44 14.86
CA GLU A 346 -22.33 -10.43 15.18
C GLU A 346 -23.10 -9.42 14.34
N ARG A 347 -22.54 -8.22 14.10
CA ARG A 347 -23.16 -7.23 13.21
C ARG A 347 -23.20 -7.72 11.77
N LEU A 348 -22.09 -8.26 11.27
CA LEU A 348 -22.02 -8.79 9.91
C LEU A 348 -22.98 -9.97 9.68
N ALA A 349 -23.21 -10.81 10.70
CA ALA A 349 -24.19 -11.90 10.65
C ALA A 349 -25.64 -11.40 10.46
N TRP A 350 -25.95 -10.18 10.90
CA TRP A 350 -27.24 -9.52 10.70
C TRP A 350 -27.25 -8.55 9.50
N ASN A 351 -26.23 -8.63 8.63
CA ASN A 351 -26.02 -7.71 7.52
C ASN A 351 -25.87 -6.23 7.92
N LEU A 352 -25.49 -5.95 9.18
CA LEU A 352 -25.33 -4.59 9.71
C LEU A 352 -23.92 -4.05 9.44
N GLY A 353 -23.60 -3.88 8.15
CA GLY A 353 -22.36 -3.27 7.65
C GLY A 353 -22.43 -1.74 7.54
N ALA A 354 -21.67 -1.16 6.61
CA ALA A 354 -21.59 0.29 6.41
C ALA A 354 -22.94 0.92 6.05
N SER A 355 -23.66 0.30 5.10
CA SER A 355 -24.93 0.77 4.56
C SER A 355 -26.12 0.67 5.52
N GLN A 356 -26.13 -0.33 6.40
CA GLN A 356 -27.31 -0.70 7.21
C GLN A 356 -27.10 -0.45 8.72
N SER A 357 -25.94 0.09 9.12
CA SER A 357 -25.60 0.31 10.53
C SER A 357 -26.52 1.27 11.27
N GLN A 358 -27.04 2.30 10.59
CA GLN A 358 -27.84 3.37 11.21
C GLN A 358 -29.34 3.04 11.28
N THR A 359 -29.89 2.44 10.22
CA THR A 359 -31.33 2.16 10.10
C THR A 359 -31.72 0.74 10.48
N TRP A 360 -30.73 -0.11 10.76
CA TRP A 360 -30.94 -1.46 11.25
C TRP A 360 -31.77 -2.29 10.25
N PHE A 361 -33.03 -2.62 10.56
CA PHE A 361 -33.92 -3.41 9.69
C PHE A 361 -34.91 -2.55 8.89
N LEU A 362 -34.87 -1.22 9.05
CA LEU A 362 -35.73 -0.32 8.28
C LEU A 362 -35.15 -0.12 6.88
N LYS A 363 -35.91 -0.56 5.86
CA LYS A 363 -35.54 -0.39 4.46
C LYS A 363 -36.16 0.89 3.90
N GLU A 364 -37.49 0.96 3.84
CA GLU A 364 -38.25 2.12 3.36
C GLU A 364 -39.33 2.53 4.37
N ALA A 365 -39.57 3.83 4.50
CA ALA A 365 -40.66 4.37 5.28
C ALA A 365 -40.96 5.79 4.82
N TYR A 366 -42.13 6.00 4.22
CA TYR A 366 -42.51 7.31 3.70
C TYR A 366 -44.02 7.54 3.76
N ILE A 367 -44.39 8.82 3.69
CA ILE A 367 -45.76 9.29 3.54
C ILE A 367 -45.92 9.85 2.13
N GLU A 368 -47.05 9.54 1.52
CA GLU A 368 -47.48 10.05 0.23
C GLU A 368 -48.66 11.01 0.42
N LEU A 369 -48.59 12.15 -0.25
CA LEU A 369 -49.56 13.23 -0.15
C LEU A 369 -49.93 13.67 -1.56
N GLU A 370 -51.23 13.65 -1.88
CA GLU A 370 -51.76 14.26 -3.10
C GLU A 370 -52.50 15.55 -2.77
N MET A 371 -52.34 16.56 -3.62
CA MET A 371 -52.97 17.87 -3.48
C MET A 371 -53.35 18.44 -4.85
N LEU A 372 -54.18 19.49 -4.82
CA LEU A 372 -54.57 20.27 -6.00
C LEU A 372 -55.28 19.44 -7.07
N GLU A 373 -56.24 18.62 -6.66
CA GLU A 373 -56.97 17.68 -7.52
C GLU A 373 -56.02 16.65 -8.18
N GLY A 374 -55.06 16.16 -7.39
CA GLY A 374 -54.03 15.19 -7.83
C GLY A 374 -52.93 15.76 -8.74
N ARG A 375 -52.86 17.08 -8.92
CA ARG A 375 -51.79 17.72 -9.73
C ARG A 375 -50.43 17.71 -9.03
N LEU A 376 -50.42 17.79 -7.71
CA LEU A 376 -49.21 17.77 -6.90
C LEU A 376 -49.16 16.48 -6.09
N PHE A 377 -48.18 15.63 -6.38
CA PHE A 377 -47.84 14.45 -5.59
C PHE A 377 -46.56 14.74 -4.80
N MET A 378 -46.54 14.41 -3.52
CA MET A 378 -45.35 14.53 -2.67
C MET A 378 -45.09 13.22 -1.93
N ARG A 379 -43.83 12.82 -1.86
CA ARG A 379 -43.37 11.67 -1.06
C ARG A 379 -42.26 12.11 -0.12
N LEU A 380 -42.49 11.93 1.17
CA LEU A 380 -41.60 12.39 2.24
C LEU A 380 -41.20 11.19 3.12
N GLY A 381 -39.90 10.90 3.21
CA GLY A 381 -39.39 9.81 4.04
C GLY A 381 -38.22 9.07 3.39
N ARG A 382 -37.88 7.90 3.95
CA ARG A 382 -36.82 7.02 3.46
C ARG A 382 -37.33 6.20 2.29
N GLN A 383 -36.77 6.42 1.10
CA GLN A 383 -37.30 5.92 -0.17
C GLN A 383 -36.20 5.64 -1.20
N ASN A 384 -36.52 4.84 -2.20
CA ASN A 384 -35.75 4.74 -3.44
C ASN A 384 -36.29 5.70 -4.51
N ILE A 385 -35.41 6.43 -5.19
CA ILE A 385 -35.72 7.38 -6.25
C ILE A 385 -35.01 6.90 -7.52
N VAL A 386 -35.80 6.41 -8.48
CA VAL A 386 -35.30 5.83 -9.72
C VAL A 386 -35.59 6.76 -10.90
N TRP A 387 -34.54 7.27 -11.52
CA TRP A 387 -34.64 8.15 -12.70
C TRP A 387 -34.11 7.52 -13.98
N GLY A 388 -33.22 6.54 -13.89
CA GLY A 388 -32.70 5.81 -15.05
C GLY A 388 -33.63 4.69 -15.51
N LYS A 389 -33.44 4.28 -16.77
CA LYS A 389 -34.29 3.28 -17.44
C LYS A 389 -33.58 1.94 -17.66
N THR A 390 -32.31 1.87 -17.29
CA THR A 390 -31.42 0.73 -17.54
C THR A 390 -31.33 -0.21 -16.34
N GLU A 391 -31.15 -1.51 -16.59
CA GLU A 391 -31.30 -2.54 -15.54
C GLU A 391 -30.02 -2.85 -14.74
N LEU A 392 -28.84 -2.59 -15.29
CA LEU A 392 -27.56 -3.05 -14.70
C LEU A 392 -26.56 -1.91 -14.39
N PHE A 393 -26.65 -0.78 -15.09
CA PHE A 393 -25.83 0.41 -14.83
C PHE A 393 -26.70 1.63 -14.62
N ALA A 394 -26.22 2.52 -13.77
CA ALA A 394 -26.85 3.80 -13.48
C ALA A 394 -26.26 4.89 -14.39
N THR A 395 -26.91 5.19 -15.52
CA THR A 395 -26.49 6.31 -16.39
C THR A 395 -27.02 7.65 -15.86
N THR A 396 -28.31 7.73 -15.57
CA THR A 396 -29.00 8.84 -14.90
C THR A 396 -29.56 8.45 -13.53
N ASP A 397 -29.50 7.16 -13.17
CA ASP A 397 -29.99 6.62 -11.89
C ASP A 397 -28.96 6.76 -10.74
N ILE A 398 -28.66 7.99 -10.35
CA ILE A 398 -27.53 8.29 -9.44
C ILE A 398 -27.94 8.82 -8.06
N PHE A 399 -29.22 8.77 -7.73
CA PHE A 399 -29.75 9.29 -6.47
C PHE A 399 -29.35 8.40 -5.29
N ASN A 400 -29.70 7.12 -5.38
CA ASN A 400 -29.44 6.13 -4.34
C ASN A 400 -28.01 5.57 -4.43
N PRO A 401 -27.28 5.48 -3.30
CA PRO A 401 -26.09 4.66 -3.19
C PRO A 401 -26.43 3.17 -3.34
N ARG A 402 -25.41 2.32 -3.52
CA ARG A 402 -25.57 0.87 -3.74
C ARG A 402 -24.75 0.05 -2.77
N ASP A 403 -25.31 -1.08 -2.34
CA ASP A 403 -24.62 -2.14 -1.60
C ASP A 403 -24.10 -3.20 -2.57
N LEU A 404 -22.79 -3.13 -2.82
CA LEU A 404 -22.06 -4.05 -3.70
C LEU A 404 -21.52 -5.28 -2.95
N ALA A 405 -21.68 -5.33 -1.63
CA ALA A 405 -21.27 -6.46 -0.79
C ALA A 405 -22.35 -7.55 -0.67
N LEU A 406 -23.52 -7.37 -1.29
CA LEU A 406 -24.63 -8.35 -1.26
C LEU A 406 -24.44 -9.56 -2.19
N GLY A 407 -23.63 -9.42 -3.24
CA GLY A 407 -23.51 -10.44 -4.30
C GLY A 407 -22.60 -9.99 -5.44
N SER A 408 -22.20 -10.91 -6.32
CA SER A 408 -21.26 -10.62 -7.42
C SER A 408 -21.86 -9.71 -8.50
N LEU A 409 -23.13 -9.92 -8.86
CA LEU A 409 -23.93 -9.10 -9.78
C LEU A 409 -25.39 -9.09 -9.30
N THR A 410 -25.64 -8.34 -8.23
CA THR A 410 -26.99 -8.18 -7.67
C THR A 410 -27.82 -7.24 -8.54
N SER A 411 -29.15 -7.45 -8.60
CA SER A 411 -30.06 -6.53 -9.29
C SER A 411 -30.00 -5.11 -8.68
N LEU A 412 -30.27 -4.07 -9.48
CA LEU A 412 -30.30 -2.70 -8.98
C LEU A 412 -31.37 -2.51 -7.89
N GLU A 413 -32.53 -3.17 -8.01
CA GLU A 413 -33.60 -3.12 -7.00
C GLU A 413 -33.15 -3.65 -5.63
N GLU A 414 -32.36 -4.73 -5.61
CA GLU A 414 -31.89 -5.34 -4.36
C GLU A 414 -30.64 -4.63 -3.80
N SER A 415 -29.83 -3.98 -4.64
CA SER A 415 -28.60 -3.29 -4.23
C SER A 415 -28.79 -1.82 -3.86
N ARG A 416 -29.85 -1.13 -4.28
CA ARG A 416 -30.10 0.28 -3.90
C ARG A 416 -30.27 0.44 -2.39
N ILE A 417 -29.59 1.42 -1.83
CA ILE A 417 -29.72 1.86 -0.45
C ILE A 417 -30.74 3.02 -0.42
N PRO A 418 -31.90 2.84 0.25
CA PRO A 418 -32.88 3.91 0.38
C PRO A 418 -32.33 5.08 1.20
N VAL A 419 -32.71 6.31 0.84
CA VAL A 419 -32.26 7.53 1.50
C VAL A 419 -33.44 8.33 2.02
N TRP A 420 -33.25 9.05 3.13
CA TRP A 420 -34.21 10.04 3.60
C TRP A 420 -34.30 11.19 2.60
N ALA A 421 -35.40 11.28 1.87
CA ALA A 421 -35.57 12.26 0.81
C ALA A 421 -36.95 12.90 0.81
N ALA A 422 -37.03 14.06 0.18
CA ALA A 422 -38.27 14.71 -0.20
C ALA A 422 -38.38 14.73 -1.72
N ARG A 423 -39.50 14.23 -2.25
CA ARG A 423 -39.82 14.19 -3.68
C ARG A 423 -41.15 14.86 -3.91
N ALA A 424 -41.24 15.69 -4.95
CA ALA A 424 -42.47 16.33 -5.38
C ALA A 424 -42.61 16.24 -6.90
N ILE A 425 -43.81 15.90 -7.38
CA ILE A 425 -44.15 15.82 -8.80
C ILE A 425 -45.32 16.74 -9.04
N TYR A 426 -45.15 17.69 -9.96
CA TYR A 426 -46.22 18.57 -10.41
C TYR A 426 -46.59 18.24 -11.87
N SER A 427 -47.83 17.85 -12.08
CA SER A 427 -48.38 17.57 -13.41
C SER A 427 -48.99 18.82 -14.03
N PHE A 428 -48.52 19.16 -15.24
CA PHE A 428 -49.10 20.21 -16.07
C PHE A 428 -50.15 19.64 -17.06
N TYR A 429 -50.43 18.33 -16.99
CA TYR A 429 -51.22 17.59 -17.98
C TYR A 429 -50.66 17.82 -19.40
N ASP A 430 -51.54 18.10 -20.36
CA ASP A 430 -51.16 18.34 -21.75
C ASP A 430 -50.89 19.82 -21.99
N VAL A 431 -49.73 20.13 -22.55
CA VAL A 431 -49.28 21.50 -22.87
C VAL A 431 -48.99 21.60 -24.36
N GLY A 432 -50.01 22.02 -25.13
CA GLY A 432 -49.88 22.14 -26.59
C GLY A 432 -49.69 20.77 -27.25
N PRO A 433 -48.59 20.52 -27.98
CA PRO A 433 -48.33 19.21 -28.59
C PRO A 433 -47.72 18.18 -27.63
N PHE A 434 -47.38 18.57 -26.40
CA PHE A 434 -46.77 17.70 -25.40
C PHE A 434 -47.83 17.11 -24.48
N GLU A 435 -47.81 15.80 -24.32
CA GLU A 435 -48.70 15.04 -23.44
C GLU A 435 -47.99 14.73 -22.12
N ASP A 436 -48.76 14.63 -21.04
CA ASP A 436 -48.32 14.19 -19.71
C ASP A 436 -47.04 14.90 -19.21
N VAL A 437 -47.02 16.23 -19.31
CA VAL A 437 -45.88 17.05 -18.91
C VAL A 437 -45.79 17.09 -17.38
N ARG A 438 -44.70 16.58 -16.81
CA ARG A 438 -44.47 16.48 -15.36
C ARG A 438 -43.12 17.05 -14.99
N LEU A 439 -43.11 17.95 -14.01
CA LEU A 439 -41.89 18.38 -13.33
C LEU A 439 -41.77 17.64 -12.01
N GLU A 440 -40.72 16.85 -11.87
CA GLU A 440 -40.32 16.19 -10.65
C GLU A 440 -39.12 16.90 -10.04
N VAL A 441 -39.15 17.12 -8.72
CA VAL A 441 -38.05 17.67 -7.95
C VAL A 441 -37.78 16.71 -6.80
N ALA A 442 -36.51 16.38 -6.58
CA ALA A 442 -36.09 15.53 -5.47
C ALA A 442 -34.87 16.11 -4.75
N VAL A 443 -34.88 16.01 -3.43
CA VAL A 443 -33.80 16.46 -2.56
C VAL A 443 -33.46 15.35 -1.57
N ASP A 444 -32.18 15.02 -1.49
CA ASP A 444 -31.62 14.10 -0.50
C ASP A 444 -31.43 14.88 0.81
N LEU A 445 -32.14 14.45 1.85
CA LEU A 445 -32.11 15.03 3.20
C LEU A 445 -31.36 14.12 4.18
N ASP A 446 -30.79 13.03 3.70
CA ASP A 446 -30.08 12.05 4.51
C ASP A 446 -28.64 12.52 4.83
N THR A 447 -28.00 11.82 5.75
CA THR A 447 -26.54 11.86 5.87
C THR A 447 -25.91 11.28 4.62
N PHE A 448 -24.74 11.77 4.20
CA PHE A 448 -24.08 11.24 3.01
C PHE A 448 -23.74 9.74 3.19
N TYR A 449 -24.26 8.93 2.27
CA TYR A 449 -23.92 7.51 2.12
C TYR A 449 -23.09 7.29 0.87
N SER A 450 -21.94 6.62 1.03
CA SER A 450 -21.17 6.06 -0.08
C SER A 450 -21.77 4.71 -0.53
N ASP A 451 -21.37 4.26 -1.72
CA ASP A 451 -21.58 2.86 -2.11
C ASP A 451 -20.89 1.95 -1.08
N ASP A 452 -21.60 0.94 -0.59
CA ASP A 452 -21.08 -0.05 0.37
C ASP A 452 -20.32 -1.13 -0.39
N LEU A 453 -19.01 -1.03 -0.32
CA LEU A 453 -18.09 -1.99 -0.93
C LEU A 453 -17.87 -3.22 -0.05
N GLY A 454 -18.41 -3.20 1.17
CA GLY A 454 -18.14 -4.13 2.25
C GLY A 454 -16.77 -3.96 2.89
N ARG A 455 -16.46 -4.82 3.86
CA ARG A 455 -15.15 -4.91 4.52
C ARG A 455 -14.35 -6.08 3.97
N CYS A 456 -13.04 -5.91 3.84
CA CYS A 456 -12.18 -7.06 3.56
C CYS A 456 -12.41 -8.20 4.57
N GLY A 457 -12.54 -9.43 4.05
CA GLY A 457 -12.93 -10.60 4.84
C GLY A 457 -14.42 -10.95 4.75
N GLU A 458 -15.27 -10.07 4.22
CA GLU A 458 -16.65 -10.45 3.89
C GLU A 458 -16.70 -11.27 2.58
N PRO A 459 -17.69 -12.18 2.42
CA PRO A 459 -17.70 -13.13 1.31
C PRO A 459 -17.73 -12.52 -0.09
N TYR A 460 -18.47 -11.42 -0.28
CA TYR A 460 -18.68 -10.76 -1.58
C TYR A 460 -17.99 -9.42 -1.72
N THR A 461 -17.26 -8.94 -0.72
CA THR A 461 -16.46 -7.72 -0.84
C THR A 461 -15.43 -7.87 -1.96
N PRO A 462 -15.44 -7.06 -3.04
CA PRO A 462 -14.45 -7.13 -4.11
C PRO A 462 -13.01 -7.10 -3.58
N ASN A 463 -12.10 -7.91 -4.15
CA ASN A 463 -10.74 -8.02 -3.61
C ASN A 463 -9.99 -6.68 -3.51
N PRO A 464 -10.13 -5.71 -4.46
CA PRO A 464 -9.49 -4.40 -4.34
C PRO A 464 -9.91 -3.58 -3.10
N VAL A 465 -11.05 -3.88 -2.49
CA VAL A 465 -11.48 -3.22 -1.23
C VAL A 465 -10.52 -3.57 -0.08
N CYS A 466 -9.87 -4.72 -0.15
CA CYS A 466 -8.83 -5.09 0.79
C CYS A 466 -7.61 -4.14 0.75
N ASP A 467 -7.39 -3.45 -0.37
CA ASP A 467 -6.33 -2.44 -0.47
C ASP A 467 -6.69 -1.19 0.36
N LYS A 468 -7.99 -0.84 0.49
CA LYS A 468 -8.46 0.21 1.43
C LYS A 468 -8.21 -0.21 2.88
N THR A 469 -8.67 -1.40 3.25
CA THR A 469 -8.51 -1.95 4.61
C THR A 469 -7.03 -2.04 5.00
N MET A 470 -6.18 -2.55 4.10
CA MET A 470 -4.73 -2.63 4.29
C MET A 470 -4.09 -1.23 4.30
N GLY A 471 -4.53 -0.32 3.42
CA GLY A 471 -4.01 1.04 3.35
C GLY A 471 -4.20 1.80 4.66
N LEU A 472 -5.37 1.69 5.29
CA LEU A 472 -5.65 2.28 6.60
C LEU A 472 -4.75 1.71 7.70
N LEU A 473 -4.59 0.38 7.73
CA LEU A 473 -3.69 -0.27 8.69
C LEU A 473 -2.22 0.16 8.48
N VAL A 474 -1.76 0.15 7.23
CA VAL A 474 -0.38 0.53 6.87
C VAL A 474 -0.12 1.99 7.24
N HIS A 475 -1.10 2.87 7.09
CA HIS A 475 -0.97 4.25 7.51
C HIS A 475 -0.77 4.37 9.01
N GLY A 476 -1.61 3.72 9.82
CA GLY A 476 -1.44 3.73 11.28
C GLY A 476 -0.06 3.25 11.73
N LEU A 477 0.51 2.29 11.01
CA LEU A 477 1.85 1.76 11.27
C LEU A 477 2.95 2.67 10.75
N THR A 478 2.85 3.21 9.55
CA THR A 478 4.01 3.77 8.81
C THR A 478 3.85 5.22 8.38
N GLY A 479 2.67 5.82 8.48
CA GLY A 479 2.36 7.13 7.92
C GLY A 479 2.34 7.17 6.38
N LEU A 480 2.13 6.02 5.72
CA LEU A 480 1.97 5.92 4.26
C LEU A 480 0.61 5.30 3.90
N ALA A 481 0.17 5.46 2.64
CA ALA A 481 -1.08 4.91 2.11
C ALA A 481 -2.34 5.67 2.57
N VAL A 482 -3.40 4.98 3.02
CA VAL A 482 -4.71 5.63 3.23
C VAL A 482 -4.78 6.16 4.66
N ALA A 483 -4.71 7.48 4.82
CA ALA A 483 -4.72 8.18 6.09
C ALA A 483 -6.12 8.31 6.71
N GLY A 484 -7.13 8.31 5.85
CA GLY A 484 -8.51 8.32 6.29
C GLY A 484 -9.52 8.51 5.18
N GLU A 485 -10.73 8.91 5.56
CA GLU A 485 -11.85 9.18 4.66
C GLU A 485 -12.48 10.50 5.11
N ASP A 486 -12.83 11.35 4.15
CA ASP A 486 -13.47 12.65 4.37
C ASP A 486 -14.79 12.68 3.61
N ARG A 487 -15.90 12.72 4.35
CA ARG A 487 -17.25 12.72 3.79
C ARG A 487 -17.78 14.14 3.79
N PRO A 488 -18.66 14.46 2.83
CA PRO A 488 -19.35 15.73 2.81
C PRO A 488 -20.06 16.01 4.14
N ASP A 489 -19.97 17.26 4.58
CA ASP A 489 -20.74 17.78 5.72
C ASP A 489 -22.25 17.52 5.56
N MET A 490 -22.98 17.57 6.68
CA MET A 490 -24.43 17.51 6.63
C MET A 490 -25.03 18.81 6.06
N TRP A 491 -26.13 18.70 5.31
CA TRP A 491 -26.77 19.84 4.63
C TRP A 491 -27.27 20.93 5.60
N TRP A 492 -27.52 20.60 6.86
CA TRP A 492 -27.89 21.58 7.89
C TRP A 492 -26.69 22.33 8.48
N ASN A 493 -25.45 21.86 8.25
CA ASN A 493 -24.22 22.58 8.57
C ASN A 493 -23.75 23.44 7.39
N SER A 494 -23.95 22.96 6.16
CA SER A 494 -23.64 23.69 4.93
C SER A 494 -24.67 23.42 3.84
N ALA A 495 -25.28 24.47 3.31
CA ALA A 495 -26.22 24.36 2.17
C ALA A 495 -25.52 23.83 0.90
N GLU A 496 -24.20 23.97 0.80
CA GLU A 496 -23.40 23.42 -0.29
C GLU A 496 -23.31 21.89 -0.24
N ALA A 497 -23.64 21.25 0.88
CA ALA A 497 -23.68 19.79 0.97
C ALA A 497 -25.01 19.18 0.51
N LEU A 498 -26.04 20.00 0.27
CA LEU A 498 -27.33 19.51 -0.22
C LEU A 498 -27.17 18.85 -1.60
N GLN A 499 -27.75 17.65 -1.74
CA GLN A 499 -27.83 16.92 -2.99
C GLN A 499 -29.28 16.91 -3.48
N GLY A 500 -29.50 17.09 -4.77
CA GLY A 500 -30.84 17.24 -5.30
C GLY A 500 -30.84 17.61 -6.78
N GLY A 501 -32.03 17.57 -7.37
CA GLY A 501 -32.20 17.90 -8.78
C GLY A 501 -33.64 17.91 -9.22
N ALA A 502 -33.80 18.11 -10.52
CA ALA A 502 -35.10 18.15 -11.17
C ALA A 502 -35.11 17.26 -12.41
N ARG A 503 -36.28 16.68 -12.69
CA ARG A 503 -36.58 15.90 -13.88
C ARG A 503 -37.83 16.46 -14.55
N LEU A 504 -37.71 16.83 -15.82
CA LEU A 504 -38.86 17.16 -16.66
C LEU A 504 -39.15 15.97 -17.56
N GLU A 505 -40.34 15.40 -17.43
CA GLU A 505 -40.82 14.30 -18.27
C GLU A 505 -41.98 14.78 -19.12
N PHE A 506 -42.01 14.37 -20.39
CA PHE A 506 -43.11 14.69 -21.30
C PHE A 506 -43.13 13.68 -22.45
N ARG A 507 -44.29 13.56 -23.11
CA ARG A 507 -44.47 12.72 -24.27
C ARG A 507 -44.80 13.57 -25.50
N TRP A 508 -44.31 13.14 -26.66
CA TRP A 508 -44.70 13.69 -27.95
C TRP A 508 -44.91 12.55 -28.95
N ASP A 509 -46.16 12.39 -29.42
CA ASP A 509 -46.57 11.28 -30.29
C ASP A 509 -46.26 9.91 -29.65
N ARG A 510 -45.30 9.15 -30.21
CA ARG A 510 -44.88 7.84 -29.69
C ARG A 510 -43.62 7.88 -28.83
N PHE A 511 -43.02 9.06 -28.65
CA PHE A 511 -41.76 9.23 -27.92
C PHE A 511 -42.03 9.75 -26.51
N SER A 512 -41.48 9.08 -25.49
CA SER A 512 -41.40 9.58 -24.12
C SER A 512 -40.02 10.17 -23.90
N PHE A 513 -39.92 11.38 -23.35
CA PHE A 513 -38.68 12.08 -23.08
C PHE A 513 -38.56 12.38 -21.59
N ALA A 514 -37.33 12.34 -21.07
CA ALA A 514 -37.00 12.96 -19.80
C ALA A 514 -35.69 13.75 -19.89
N ILE A 515 -35.67 14.94 -19.28
CA ILE A 515 -34.48 15.76 -19.08
C ILE A 515 -34.25 15.81 -17.57
N VAL A 516 -33.04 15.48 -17.13
CA VAL A 516 -32.67 15.39 -15.71
C VAL A 516 -31.49 16.30 -15.47
N ASP A 517 -31.52 17.11 -14.42
CA ASP A 517 -30.35 17.86 -13.94
C ASP A 517 -30.20 17.61 -12.44
N PHE A 518 -29.04 17.08 -12.03
CA PHE A 518 -28.81 16.61 -10.67
C PHE A 518 -27.43 17.00 -10.14
N TRP A 519 -27.39 17.50 -8.90
CA TRP A 519 -26.17 17.80 -8.18
C TRP A 519 -25.99 16.81 -7.04
N SER A 520 -24.91 16.02 -7.10
CA SER A 520 -24.59 15.04 -6.07
C SER A 520 -23.10 14.80 -5.93
N TYR A 521 -22.72 14.20 -4.80
CA TYR A 521 -21.38 13.70 -4.61
C TYR A 521 -21.20 12.35 -5.32
N THR A 522 -19.98 12.07 -5.79
CA THR A 522 -19.61 10.72 -6.21
C THR A 522 -19.95 9.73 -5.08
N LYS A 523 -20.50 8.56 -5.42
CA LYS A 523 -20.81 7.53 -4.39
C LYS A 523 -19.61 6.62 -4.08
N LEU A 524 -18.62 6.59 -4.98
CA LEU A 524 -17.31 5.99 -4.73
C LEU A 524 -16.28 7.09 -4.42
N PRO A 525 -15.36 6.85 -3.46
CA PRO A 525 -14.32 7.81 -3.14
C PRO A 525 -13.22 7.82 -4.22
N TYR A 526 -12.48 8.92 -4.27
CA TYR A 526 -11.20 9.02 -4.96
C TYR A 526 -10.09 9.30 -3.95
N ALA A 527 -8.85 8.90 -4.26
CA ALA A 527 -7.72 9.04 -3.35
C ALA A 527 -7.03 10.40 -3.55
N GLU A 528 -7.31 11.36 -2.68
CA GLU A 528 -6.73 12.70 -2.68
C GLU A 528 -5.41 12.72 -1.91
N ARG A 529 -4.35 13.23 -2.54
CA ARG A 529 -3.00 13.26 -1.96
C ARG A 529 -2.90 14.36 -0.89
N LEU A 530 -2.62 13.98 0.36
CA LEU A 530 -2.31 14.92 1.43
C LEU A 530 -0.81 15.23 1.46
N THR A 531 0.02 14.19 1.57
CA THR A 531 1.47 14.32 1.74
C THR A 531 2.24 13.53 0.69
N THR A 532 3.37 14.07 0.21
CA THR A 532 4.36 13.34 -0.59
C THR A 532 5.71 13.36 0.08
N PHE A 533 6.19 12.20 0.52
CA PHE A 533 7.52 12.07 1.08
C PHE A 533 8.56 12.04 -0.03
N SER A 534 9.51 12.96 0.04
CA SER A 534 10.66 13.00 -0.85
C SER A 534 11.83 13.69 -0.18
N ARG A 535 13.07 13.29 -0.48
CA ARG A 535 14.23 14.02 0.04
C ARG A 535 14.31 15.41 -0.62
N ASN A 536 13.77 16.42 0.08
CA ASN A 536 13.78 17.82 -0.34
C ASN A 536 15.03 18.54 0.16
N VAL A 537 15.90 18.91 -0.78
CA VAL A 537 17.13 19.66 -0.51
C VAL A 537 17.27 20.76 -1.55
N ASP A 538 17.94 21.83 -1.17
CA ASP A 538 18.26 22.92 -2.07
C ASP A 538 19.23 22.46 -3.18
N PRO A 539 18.86 22.56 -4.47
CA PRO A 539 19.69 22.11 -5.58
C PRO A 539 21.00 22.91 -5.74
N ILE A 540 21.14 24.07 -5.09
CA ILE A 540 22.35 24.88 -5.15
C ILE A 540 23.26 24.58 -3.95
N SER A 541 22.76 24.71 -2.72
CA SER A 541 23.58 24.52 -1.52
C SER A 541 23.69 23.07 -1.06
N GLY A 542 22.70 22.22 -1.32
CA GLY A 542 22.58 20.88 -0.75
C GLY A 542 21.97 20.83 0.66
N ARG A 543 21.52 21.98 1.21
CA ARG A 543 20.90 22.06 2.54
C ARG A 543 19.48 21.44 2.55
N PRO A 544 19.07 20.80 3.66
CA PRO A 544 17.71 20.26 3.78
C PRO A 544 16.67 21.38 3.83
N ARG A 545 15.62 21.23 3.02
CA ARG A 545 14.46 22.14 2.99
C ARG A 545 13.32 21.55 3.81
N ARG A 546 12.41 22.43 4.24
CA ARG A 546 11.13 21.99 4.83
C ARG A 546 10.28 21.26 3.80
N TYR A 547 9.33 20.49 4.31
CA TYR A 547 8.28 19.90 3.48
C TYR A 547 7.62 20.97 2.58
N GLY A 548 7.52 20.70 1.28
CA GLY A 548 6.88 21.58 0.28
C GLY A 548 7.66 22.86 -0.10
N ALA A 549 8.77 23.18 0.58
CA ALA A 549 9.52 24.41 0.32
C ALA A 549 10.31 24.34 -1.00
N THR A 550 10.24 25.41 -1.80
CA THR A 550 10.93 25.55 -3.09
C THR A 550 11.94 26.69 -3.14
N GLY A 551 11.96 27.58 -2.14
CA GLY A 551 12.89 28.70 -2.03
C GLY A 551 14.31 28.30 -1.65
N ASP A 552 15.26 29.20 -1.89
CA ASP A 552 16.69 28.93 -1.72
C ASP A 552 17.07 28.74 -0.25
N CYS A 553 17.99 27.81 0.01
CA CYS A 553 18.62 27.69 1.32
C CYS A 553 20.03 28.25 1.24
N PRO A 554 20.25 29.56 1.49
CA PRO A 554 21.56 30.14 1.37
C PRO A 554 22.58 29.36 2.22
N GLN A 555 23.75 29.12 1.63
CA GLN A 555 24.75 28.18 2.13
C GLN A 555 25.24 28.50 3.56
N GLY A 556 25.11 29.75 4.01
CA GLY A 556 25.79 30.27 5.19
C GLY A 556 27.31 30.18 5.01
N ASP A 557 28.09 30.61 6.01
CA ASP A 557 29.52 30.26 6.04
C ASP A 557 29.64 28.75 6.38
N PRO A 558 30.09 27.88 5.46
CA PRO A 558 30.17 26.44 5.69
C PRO A 558 31.15 26.05 6.82
N SER A 559 32.02 26.98 7.21
CA SER A 559 33.00 26.80 8.29
C SER A 559 32.46 27.22 9.66
N ASN A 560 31.27 27.85 9.73
CA ASN A 560 30.63 28.30 10.96
C ASN A 560 29.15 27.88 11.03
N PRO A 561 28.84 26.70 11.61
CA PRO A 561 27.47 26.20 11.76
C PRO A 561 26.54 27.13 12.56
N ALA A 562 27.09 28.01 13.41
CA ALA A 562 26.32 29.00 14.18
C ALA A 562 25.95 30.27 13.37
N ALA A 563 26.47 30.42 12.15
CA ALA A 563 26.17 31.52 11.23
C ALA A 563 25.19 31.13 10.11
N ILE A 564 24.61 29.92 10.18
CA ILE A 564 23.59 29.47 9.25
C ILE A 564 22.32 30.31 9.45
N PRO A 565 21.84 31.09 8.45
CA PRO A 565 20.66 31.92 8.62
C PRO A 565 19.43 31.08 8.96
N ASN A 566 18.63 31.58 9.91
CA ASN A 566 17.29 31.07 10.18
C ASN A 566 16.38 31.47 9.00
N ASP A 567 16.37 30.62 7.99
CA ASP A 567 15.55 30.79 6.79
C ASP A 567 14.22 30.03 6.95
N PRO A 568 13.07 30.61 6.57
CA PRO A 568 11.78 29.95 6.61
C PRO A 568 11.66 28.72 5.70
N ASP A 569 12.44 28.61 4.63
CA ASP A 569 12.38 27.50 3.67
C ASP A 569 13.30 26.33 4.05
N CYS A 570 14.27 26.56 4.94
CA CYS A 570 15.21 25.54 5.39
C CYS A 570 14.71 24.79 6.61
N LEU A 571 14.94 23.47 6.59
CA LEU A 571 14.67 22.65 7.75
C LEU A 571 15.63 23.04 8.88
N GLN A 572 15.13 23.17 10.10
CA GLN A 572 15.93 23.44 11.29
C GLN A 572 15.88 22.25 12.26
N GLY A 573 16.96 22.03 13.00
CA GLY A 573 16.99 20.95 13.98
C GLY A 573 16.02 21.16 15.15
N GLY A 574 15.67 20.08 15.86
CA GLY A 574 14.73 20.12 16.99
C GLY A 574 13.27 20.03 16.53
N THR A 575 12.33 20.71 17.20
CA THR A 575 10.88 20.54 16.94
C THR A 575 10.49 20.85 15.48
N ASP A 576 11.20 21.74 14.79
CA ASP A 576 10.95 22.03 13.37
C ASP A 576 11.19 20.80 12.49
N ALA A 577 12.33 20.10 12.64
CA ALA A 577 12.61 18.85 11.95
C ALA A 577 11.64 17.73 12.30
N LEU A 578 11.09 17.71 13.51
CA LEU A 578 10.09 16.70 13.89
C LEU A 578 8.79 16.84 13.08
N VAL A 579 8.34 18.08 12.87
CA VAL A 579 7.03 18.39 12.28
C VAL A 579 7.11 18.60 10.77
N ASN A 580 8.18 19.28 10.30
CA ASN A 580 8.30 19.78 8.93
C ASN A 580 9.31 18.99 8.09
N SER A 581 9.76 17.82 8.55
CA SER A 581 10.67 16.97 7.77
C SER A 581 9.99 16.49 6.48
N PRO A 582 10.67 16.56 5.33
CA PRO A 582 10.13 16.05 4.07
C PRO A 582 10.22 14.52 3.97
N LEU A 583 10.80 13.86 4.98
CA LEU A 583 11.03 12.42 5.05
C LEU A 583 10.09 11.75 6.06
N ASN A 584 9.72 10.50 5.79
CA ASN A 584 8.86 9.74 6.67
C ASN A 584 9.64 9.16 7.88
N GLN A 585 9.70 9.93 8.96
CA GLN A 585 10.36 9.53 10.21
C GLN A 585 9.72 8.32 10.88
N GLN A 586 8.40 8.19 10.79
CA GLN A 586 7.67 7.05 11.36
C GLN A 586 8.06 5.75 10.66
N LEU A 587 8.05 5.70 9.32
CA LEU A 587 8.50 4.53 8.56
C LEU A 587 9.95 4.18 8.88
N TYR A 588 10.84 5.17 8.96
CA TYR A 588 12.24 4.94 9.35
C TYR A 588 12.33 4.29 10.75
N ALA A 589 11.58 4.79 11.73
CA ALA A 589 11.56 4.24 13.08
C ALA A 589 10.96 2.82 13.12
N VAL A 590 9.95 2.54 12.31
CA VAL A 590 9.35 1.21 12.18
C VAL A 590 10.31 0.21 11.53
N ILE A 591 10.97 0.58 10.44
CA ILE A 591 12.02 -0.26 9.82
C ILE A 591 13.17 -0.47 10.81
N CYS A 592 13.56 0.55 11.56
CA CYS A 592 14.54 0.41 12.62
C CYS A 592 14.06 -0.61 13.68
N SER A 593 12.82 -0.51 14.18
CA SER A 593 12.19 -1.42 15.16
C SER A 593 12.23 -2.89 14.76
N SER A 594 12.21 -3.13 13.45
CA SER A 594 12.18 -4.46 12.86
C SER A 594 13.54 -5.16 12.79
N SER A 595 14.63 -4.44 13.04
CA SER A 595 15.99 -4.92 12.78
C SER A 595 16.88 -4.75 13.99
N LEU A 596 17.91 -5.59 14.05
CA LEU A 596 19.01 -5.47 15.01
C LEU A 596 20.27 -5.11 14.22
N GLY A 597 21.16 -4.35 14.85
CA GLY A 597 22.43 -3.96 14.27
C GLY A 597 23.35 -5.17 14.05
N PHE A 598 24.41 -4.95 13.28
CA PHE A 598 25.28 -6.05 12.87
C PHE A 598 25.91 -6.73 14.08
N SER A 599 25.77 -8.05 14.11
CA SER A 599 26.06 -8.89 15.27
C SER A 599 27.51 -8.79 15.79
N SER A 600 28.39 -8.28 14.93
CA SER A 600 29.81 -8.07 15.13
C SER A 600 30.21 -6.59 15.34
N LEU A 601 29.34 -5.62 15.04
CA LEU A 601 29.58 -4.19 15.24
C LEU A 601 28.89 -3.68 16.51
N ASP A 602 27.55 -3.73 16.54
CA ASP A 602 26.73 -3.30 17.67
C ASP A 602 25.32 -3.91 17.52
N ARG A 603 24.92 -4.75 18.48
CA ARG A 603 23.58 -5.38 18.52
C ARG A 603 22.54 -4.55 19.27
N SER A 604 22.95 -3.48 19.95
CA SER A 604 22.07 -2.66 20.80
C SER A 604 21.30 -1.59 20.02
N VAL A 605 21.70 -1.34 18.78
CA VAL A 605 21.06 -0.42 17.81
C VAL A 605 20.41 -1.23 16.69
N CYS A 606 19.67 -0.58 15.78
CA CYS A 606 19.07 -1.25 14.62
C CYS A 606 20.00 -1.21 13.39
N ALA A 607 19.67 -1.98 12.35
CA ALA A 607 20.53 -2.11 11.16
C ALA A 607 20.68 -0.79 10.38
N THR A 608 19.71 0.12 10.45
CA THR A 608 19.77 1.42 9.77
C THR A 608 20.48 2.50 10.58
N SER A 609 20.46 2.41 11.92
CA SER A 609 21.12 3.40 12.80
C SER A 609 22.55 3.02 13.21
N VAL A 610 22.99 1.78 12.93
CA VAL A 610 24.34 1.30 13.28
C VAL A 610 25.47 2.14 12.67
N PHE A 611 25.25 2.77 11.51
CA PHE A 611 26.23 3.63 10.84
C PHE A 611 26.48 4.97 11.55
N ALA A 612 25.61 5.33 12.49
CA ALA A 612 25.75 6.47 13.40
C ALA A 612 25.88 6.01 14.86
N SER A 613 26.34 4.76 15.10
CA SER A 613 26.53 4.25 16.46
C SER A 613 27.88 4.68 17.04
N ASP A 614 27.84 5.37 18.18
CA ASP A 614 29.03 5.69 18.97
C ASP A 614 29.49 4.55 19.90
N SER A 615 28.81 3.40 19.87
CA SER A 615 29.28 2.21 20.57
C SER A 615 30.67 1.84 20.07
N PHE A 616 31.53 1.37 20.97
CA PHE A 616 32.83 0.87 20.57
C PHE A 616 32.69 -0.45 19.81
N SER A 617 33.44 -0.58 18.71
CA SER A 617 33.55 -1.84 17.98
C SER A 617 34.00 -2.98 18.91
N ALA A 618 33.74 -4.25 18.54
CA ALA A 618 34.13 -5.43 19.33
C ALA A 618 35.62 -5.48 19.75
N ALA A 619 36.47 -4.67 19.11
CA ALA A 619 37.90 -4.50 19.40
C ALA A 619 38.22 -3.45 20.48
N GLY A 620 37.26 -2.59 20.83
CA GLY A 620 37.41 -1.54 21.86
C GLY A 620 38.28 -0.34 21.48
N VAL A 621 38.73 -0.21 20.22
CA VAL A 621 39.73 0.80 19.80
C VAL A 621 39.10 2.05 19.20
N VAL A 622 38.00 1.92 18.44
CA VAL A 622 37.26 3.02 17.79
C VAL A 622 35.75 2.78 17.88
N SER A 623 34.95 3.85 17.82
CA SER A 623 33.49 3.74 17.70
C SER A 623 33.07 3.13 16.36
N VAL A 624 31.86 2.57 16.28
CA VAL A 624 31.33 1.97 15.05
C VAL A 624 31.19 3.03 13.96
N ALA A 625 30.67 4.21 14.27
CA ALA A 625 30.61 5.35 13.35
C ALA A 625 31.99 5.74 12.81
N GLN A 626 33.02 5.75 13.68
CA GLN A 626 34.39 6.02 13.28
C GLN A 626 34.96 4.93 12.36
N LEU A 627 34.68 3.65 12.65
CA LEU A 627 35.11 2.52 11.83
C LEU A 627 34.45 2.56 10.44
N VAL A 628 33.13 2.79 10.39
CA VAL A 628 32.38 2.94 9.14
C VAL A 628 32.95 4.09 8.32
N SER A 629 33.17 5.25 8.95
CA SER A 629 33.78 6.41 8.28
C SER A 629 35.16 6.08 7.67
N GLN A 630 36.02 5.39 8.43
CA GLN A 630 37.34 4.96 7.94
C GLN A 630 37.25 3.97 6.76
N LEU A 631 36.30 3.03 6.80
CA LEU A 631 36.11 2.06 5.71
C LEU A 631 35.58 2.74 4.44
N LEU A 632 34.62 3.65 4.58
CA LEU A 632 34.05 4.41 3.46
C LEU A 632 35.07 5.37 2.84
N ALA A 633 35.96 5.96 3.64
CA ALA A 633 37.07 6.79 3.18
C ALA A 633 38.21 6.00 2.52
N GLY A 634 38.24 4.66 2.69
CA GLY A 634 39.31 3.81 2.14
C GLY A 634 40.60 3.79 2.98
N SER A 635 40.48 3.96 4.29
CA SER A 635 41.59 4.07 5.24
C SER A 635 42.23 2.73 5.59
N VAL A 636 43.58 2.66 5.64
CA VAL A 636 44.32 1.44 6.05
C VAL A 636 43.93 0.99 7.46
N GLN A 637 43.75 1.92 8.41
CA GLN A 637 43.42 1.58 9.79
C GLN A 637 42.02 0.97 9.91
N GLY A 638 41.07 1.43 9.10
CA GLY A 638 39.74 0.81 9.00
C GLY A 638 39.83 -0.63 8.50
N ILE A 639 40.54 -0.86 7.38
CA ILE A 639 40.76 -2.21 6.82
C ILE A 639 41.47 -3.10 7.85
N SER A 640 42.53 -2.60 8.48
CA SER A 640 43.31 -3.34 9.47
C SER A 640 42.47 -3.73 10.68
N THR A 641 41.60 -2.82 11.14
CA THR A 641 40.66 -3.10 12.23
C THR A 641 39.66 -4.19 11.85
N VAL A 642 39.10 -4.18 10.64
CA VAL A 642 38.16 -5.23 10.18
C VAL A 642 38.88 -6.57 9.97
N ALA A 643 40.09 -6.56 9.38
CA ALA A 643 40.88 -7.76 9.10
C ALA A 643 41.37 -8.45 10.39
N ASN A 644 41.88 -7.69 11.36
CA ASN A 644 42.43 -8.21 12.61
C ASN A 644 41.38 -8.74 13.58
N ASN A 645 40.13 -8.27 13.47
CA ASN A 645 39.04 -8.67 14.36
C ASN A 645 38.11 -9.75 13.76
N GLY A 646 38.59 -10.45 12.72
CA GLY A 646 37.93 -11.65 12.21
C GLY A 646 36.66 -11.42 11.39
N PHE A 647 36.41 -10.19 10.91
CA PHE A 647 35.27 -9.87 10.03
C PHE A 647 35.50 -10.29 8.58
N ALA A 648 36.73 -10.16 8.09
CA ALA A 648 37.09 -10.57 6.73
C ALA A 648 38.05 -11.78 6.72
N GLY A 649 38.67 -12.11 7.87
CA GLY A 649 39.65 -13.20 8.03
C GLY A 649 41.10 -12.71 7.84
N PRO A 650 42.11 -13.41 8.42
CA PRO A 650 43.51 -12.93 8.50
C PRO A 650 44.25 -12.81 7.15
N THR A 651 43.65 -13.26 6.05
CA THR A 651 44.23 -13.27 4.69
C THR A 651 43.43 -12.44 3.67
N SER A 652 42.41 -11.71 4.09
CA SER A 652 41.48 -11.03 3.19
C SER A 652 41.91 -9.59 2.88
N ARG A 653 42.13 -9.30 1.59
CA ARG A 653 42.25 -7.93 1.09
C ARG A 653 40.84 -7.42 0.81
N ILE A 654 40.30 -6.52 1.64
CA ILE A 654 39.02 -5.89 1.30
C ILE A 654 39.29 -4.97 0.11
N PRO A 655 38.63 -5.14 -1.05
CA PRO A 655 38.93 -4.37 -2.24
C PRO A 655 38.28 -2.99 -2.15
N ILE A 656 38.81 -2.09 -1.32
CA ILE A 656 38.33 -0.71 -1.17
C ILE A 656 39.25 0.29 -1.87
N VAL A 657 38.71 1.46 -2.17
CA VAL A 657 39.36 2.57 -2.89
C VAL A 657 39.59 3.70 -1.89
N SER A 658 40.82 4.24 -1.83
CA SER A 658 41.09 5.44 -1.04
C SER A 658 40.53 6.67 -1.76
N LEU A 659 39.71 7.45 -1.06
CA LEU A 659 39.16 8.70 -1.58
C LEU A 659 40.27 9.77 -1.70
N SER A 660 40.08 10.74 -2.59
CA SER A 660 41.06 11.79 -2.84
C SER A 660 41.07 12.81 -1.69
N ILE A 661 42.20 13.49 -1.51
CA ILE A 661 42.26 14.73 -0.74
C ILE A 661 42.50 15.85 -1.75
N ASP A 662 41.56 16.77 -1.86
CA ASP A 662 41.63 17.89 -2.79
C ASP A 662 41.95 19.23 -2.08
N PRO A 663 42.24 20.31 -2.83
CA PRO A 663 42.56 21.60 -2.23
C PRO A 663 41.45 22.20 -1.35
N ALA A 664 40.18 21.82 -1.55
CA ALA A 664 39.07 22.26 -0.71
C ALA A 664 39.04 21.48 0.62
N ASP A 665 39.45 20.21 0.63
CA ASP A 665 39.67 19.42 1.85
C ASP A 665 40.83 19.98 2.68
N ILE A 666 41.89 20.44 2.02
CA ILE A 666 43.06 21.04 2.65
C ILE A 666 42.71 22.41 3.27
N ALA A 667 41.82 23.19 2.65
CA ALA A 667 41.36 24.47 3.18
C ALA A 667 40.55 24.31 4.49
N LYS A 668 39.75 23.23 4.63
CA LYS A 668 39.04 22.89 5.88
C LYS A 668 40.00 22.57 7.04
N ASN A 669 41.13 21.91 6.75
CA ASN A 669 42.19 21.67 7.73
C ASN A 669 42.96 22.95 8.10
N ALA A 670 42.93 24.00 7.27
CA ALA A 670 43.55 25.29 7.57
C ALA A 670 42.68 26.19 8.46
N THR A 671 41.35 26.07 8.43
CA THR A 671 40.42 26.86 9.27
C THR A 671 40.30 26.36 10.72
N VAL A 672 40.74 25.13 11.03
CA VAL A 672 40.92 24.65 12.42
C VAL A 672 42.20 25.23 13.06
N ALA A 673 42.92 26.11 12.39
CA ALA A 673 44.00 26.89 13.01
C ALA A 673 43.49 27.93 14.04
N GLY A 674 42.17 28.16 14.12
CA GLY A 674 41.55 29.04 15.11
C GLY A 674 41.00 28.37 16.38
N GLY A 675 40.98 27.03 16.46
CA GLY A 675 40.39 26.35 17.62
C GLY A 675 40.69 24.86 17.70
N GLY A 676 41.78 24.51 18.41
CA GLY A 676 41.92 23.24 19.14
C GLY A 676 42.36 21.99 18.35
N PRO A 677 43.58 21.46 18.58
CA PRO A 677 44.11 20.31 17.85
C PRO A 677 43.87 18.99 18.61
N SER A 678 42.94 18.14 18.19
CA SER A 678 42.95 16.75 18.70
C SER A 678 42.14 15.74 17.87
N GLY A 679 42.69 15.27 16.76
CA GLY A 679 42.66 13.82 16.48
C GLY A 679 43.83 13.18 17.22
N LEU A 680 43.83 11.87 17.47
CA LEU A 680 44.93 11.15 18.15
C LEU A 680 46.31 11.23 17.44
N PHE A 681 46.40 12.03 16.38
CA PHE A 681 47.62 12.58 15.80
C PHE A 681 47.45 14.10 15.66
N ALA A 682 47.58 14.83 16.77
CA ALA A 682 47.75 16.27 16.71
C ALA A 682 48.99 16.56 15.87
N PHE A 683 48.80 17.27 14.75
CA PHE A 683 49.85 17.95 14.01
C PHE A 683 50.54 18.93 14.98
N THR A 684 51.55 18.45 15.68
CA THR A 684 52.44 19.30 16.46
C THR A 684 53.23 20.16 15.48
N ALA A 685 52.85 21.43 15.45
CA ALA A 685 53.62 22.57 14.99
C ALA A 685 53.95 22.65 13.48
N LEU A 686 53.28 23.62 12.83
CA LEU A 686 53.73 24.40 11.66
C LEU A 686 55.08 25.14 11.87
N ASN A 687 55.91 24.70 12.81
CA ASN A 687 57.12 25.42 13.23
C ASN A 687 58.35 24.50 13.43
N THR A 688 58.38 23.33 12.80
CA THR A 688 59.62 22.54 12.70
C THR A 688 60.18 22.62 11.28
N PRO A 689 61.49 22.91 11.10
CA PRO A 689 62.11 23.09 9.78
C PRO A 689 62.34 21.78 9.01
N ASN A 690 61.70 20.68 9.43
CA ASN A 690 61.85 19.33 8.84
C ASN A 690 60.52 18.77 8.31
N PHE A 691 59.64 19.63 7.78
CA PHE A 691 58.48 19.17 7.04
C PHE A 691 58.93 18.58 5.69
N SER A 692 59.04 17.26 5.61
CA SER A 692 59.21 16.57 4.33
C SER A 692 57.85 16.16 3.79
N LEU A 693 57.59 16.43 2.50
CA LEU A 693 56.44 15.89 1.78
C LEU A 693 56.29 14.38 2.02
N GLY A 694 57.41 13.66 2.18
CA GLY A 694 57.46 12.22 2.50
C GLY A 694 56.78 11.81 3.81
N GLY A 695 56.76 12.66 4.85
CA GLY A 695 56.07 12.37 6.12
C GLY A 695 54.56 12.62 6.05
N PHE A 696 54.13 13.60 5.26
CA PHE A 696 52.72 13.82 4.91
C PHE A 696 52.19 12.62 4.09
N LEU A 697 52.96 12.15 3.11
CA LEU A 697 52.65 11.00 2.25
C LEU A 697 52.57 9.65 3.00
N ALA A 698 53.38 9.46 4.05
CA ALA A 698 53.42 8.19 4.80
C ALA A 698 52.22 7.99 5.76
N ASN A 699 51.62 9.07 6.26
CA ASN A 699 50.46 9.05 7.16
C ASN A 699 49.12 9.24 6.43
N HIS A 700 49.16 9.72 5.19
CA HIS A 700 48.00 10.09 4.38
C HIS A 700 47.00 8.95 4.15
N ASN A 701 47.46 7.70 4.07
CA ASN A 701 46.58 6.55 3.85
C ASN A 701 46.25 5.80 5.15
N GLN A 702 46.84 6.18 6.28
CA GLN A 702 46.73 5.38 7.50
C GLN A 702 45.41 5.62 8.21
N ALA A 703 44.95 6.86 8.44
CA ALA A 703 43.83 7.13 9.35
C ALA A 703 42.75 8.09 8.80
N GLN A 704 42.56 8.19 7.48
CA GLN A 704 41.56 9.07 6.87
C GLN A 704 40.14 8.78 7.35
N THR A 705 39.35 9.83 7.47
CA THR A 705 37.92 9.77 7.83
C THR A 705 37.09 10.55 6.81
N LEU A 706 35.80 10.27 6.72
CA LEU A 706 34.88 10.96 5.82
C LEU A 706 34.94 12.47 6.00
N SER A 707 34.96 12.99 7.23
CA SER A 707 34.99 14.46 7.43
C SER A 707 36.25 15.13 6.86
N GLN A 708 37.34 14.38 6.67
CA GLN A 708 38.62 14.88 6.17
C GLN A 708 38.74 14.85 4.64
N VAL A 709 38.01 13.97 3.97
CA VAL A 709 38.18 13.64 2.54
C VAL A 709 36.92 13.90 1.71
N THR A 710 35.93 14.59 2.29
CA THR A 710 34.69 14.91 1.59
C THR A 710 34.32 16.37 1.75
N THR A 711 33.74 16.96 0.70
CA THR A 711 33.19 18.31 0.68
C THR A 711 31.97 18.43 1.60
N VAL A 712 31.53 19.66 1.93
CA VAL A 712 30.35 19.85 2.79
C VAL A 712 29.09 19.27 2.14
N GLN A 713 28.99 19.35 0.81
CA GLN A 713 27.88 18.84 0.03
C GLN A 713 27.93 17.31 -0.08
N GLN A 714 29.11 16.71 -0.23
CA GLN A 714 29.26 15.25 -0.16
C GLN A 714 28.87 14.70 1.23
N GLN A 715 29.27 15.38 2.31
CA GLN A 715 28.84 15.03 3.67
C GLN A 715 27.30 15.12 3.81
N ALA A 716 26.69 16.15 3.21
CA ALA A 716 25.24 16.31 3.22
C ALA A 716 24.50 15.17 2.49
N LEU A 717 25.09 14.57 1.45
CA LEU A 717 24.56 13.37 0.80
C LEU A 717 24.60 12.13 1.70
N LEU A 718 25.43 12.15 2.75
CA LEU A 718 25.52 11.08 3.76
C LEU A 718 24.65 11.37 5.00
N GLY A 719 23.88 12.47 4.99
CA GLY A 719 23.05 12.87 6.12
C GLY A 719 23.83 13.43 7.32
N CYS A 720 25.07 13.87 7.10
CA CYS A 720 25.97 14.38 8.13
C CYS A 720 26.71 15.63 7.64
N GLY A 721 27.63 16.14 8.44
CA GLY A 721 28.42 17.34 8.17
C GLY A 721 27.73 18.64 8.64
N PRO A 722 28.34 19.81 8.31
CA PRO A 722 27.89 21.12 8.77
C PRO A 722 26.40 21.42 8.51
N PHE A 723 25.84 20.99 7.38
CA PHE A 723 24.42 21.21 7.08
C PHE A 723 23.45 20.39 7.93
N TYR A 724 23.92 19.28 8.51
CA TYR A 724 23.14 18.42 9.40
C TYR A 724 23.51 18.61 10.87
N GLY A 725 24.51 19.46 11.17
CA GLY A 725 24.94 19.78 12.53
C GLY A 725 25.63 18.62 13.26
N THR A 726 26.04 17.56 12.55
CA THR A 726 26.65 16.35 13.09
C THR A 726 27.93 16.03 12.34
N PRO A 727 29.02 15.56 12.98
CA PRO A 727 30.17 15.07 12.24
C PRO A 727 29.83 13.77 11.51
N CYS A 728 30.44 13.53 10.33
CA CYS A 728 30.32 12.24 9.62
C CYS A 728 31.16 11.12 10.25
N ASP A 729 31.95 11.47 11.26
CA ASP A 729 32.82 10.60 12.04
C ASP A 729 32.20 10.32 13.42
N GLY A 730 32.79 9.42 14.21
CA GLY A 730 32.28 9.13 15.54
C GLY A 730 32.42 10.31 16.52
N GLY A 731 31.46 10.47 17.44
CA GLY A 731 31.48 11.53 18.46
C GLY A 731 32.54 11.34 19.56
N ALA A 732 33.22 10.19 19.58
CA ALA A 732 34.21 9.81 20.59
C ALA A 732 35.66 10.18 20.21
N SER A 733 35.90 11.38 19.67
CA SER A 733 37.26 11.96 19.74
C SER A 733 37.43 12.62 21.11
N ASN A 734 38.29 12.06 21.96
CA ASN A 734 38.64 12.56 23.30
C ASN A 734 39.40 13.90 23.25
N ALA A 735 38.79 14.95 22.70
CA ALA A 735 39.56 16.01 22.07
C ALA A 735 39.07 17.45 22.23
N ILE A 736 37.86 17.70 22.71
CA ILE A 736 37.38 19.07 22.91
C ILE A 736 36.71 19.15 24.28
N ALA A 737 37.37 19.83 25.21
CA ALA A 737 36.89 19.99 26.59
C ALA A 737 35.76 21.02 26.75
N ASP A 738 35.22 21.57 25.65
CA ASP A 738 34.25 22.69 25.69
C ASP A 738 33.10 22.57 24.67
N ALA A 739 32.93 21.42 24.02
CA ALA A 739 31.73 21.08 23.28
C ALA A 739 31.25 19.71 23.75
N THR A 740 30.02 19.61 24.25
CA THR A 740 29.40 18.33 24.56
C THR A 740 29.55 17.37 23.37
N PRO A 741 30.06 16.14 23.53
CA PRO A 741 30.24 15.23 22.41
C PRO A 741 28.89 14.96 21.74
N ALA A 742 28.69 15.54 20.56
CA ALA A 742 27.51 15.30 19.76
C ALA A 742 27.66 13.93 19.06
N PRO A 743 26.61 13.09 19.06
CA PRO A 743 26.64 11.83 18.32
C PRO A 743 26.85 12.09 16.82
N GLY A 744 27.69 11.27 16.19
CA GLY A 744 28.15 11.43 14.81
C GLY A 744 28.08 10.15 13.98
N GLY A 745 28.36 10.27 12.68
CA GLY A 745 28.30 9.18 11.70
C GLY A 745 27.31 9.41 10.57
N VAL A 746 27.15 8.41 9.71
CA VAL A 746 26.26 8.47 8.54
C VAL A 746 24.81 8.26 8.98
N ASP A 747 23.95 9.26 8.75
CA ASP A 747 22.52 9.17 9.05
C ASP A 747 21.72 8.77 7.81
N LEU A 748 21.38 7.50 7.72
CA LEU A 748 20.63 6.96 6.58
C LEU A 748 19.23 7.56 6.41
N LEU A 749 18.61 8.12 7.46
CA LEU A 749 17.35 8.84 7.29
C LEU A 749 17.54 9.95 6.25
N ASN A 750 18.59 10.75 6.41
CA ASN A 750 18.86 11.95 5.63
C ASN A 750 19.80 11.74 4.42
N ALA A 751 20.37 10.54 4.27
CA ALA A 751 21.28 10.22 3.17
C ALA A 751 20.59 10.07 1.81
N GLU A 752 21.33 10.34 0.74
CA GLU A 752 20.90 10.14 -0.65
C GLU A 752 21.19 8.69 -1.09
N ALA A 753 20.14 7.89 -1.24
CA ALA A 753 20.30 6.46 -1.56
C ALA A 753 21.04 6.24 -2.88
N SER A 754 20.64 6.93 -3.96
CA SER A 754 21.30 6.81 -5.26
C SER A 754 22.80 7.14 -5.23
N ALA A 755 23.24 8.06 -4.36
CA ALA A 755 24.66 8.37 -4.18
C ALA A 755 25.43 7.20 -3.54
N LEU A 756 24.82 6.54 -2.55
CA LEU A 756 25.40 5.42 -1.81
C LEU A 756 25.47 4.13 -2.62
N ILE A 757 24.60 3.94 -3.62
CA ILE A 757 24.46 2.67 -4.34
C ILE A 757 24.82 2.69 -5.83
N GLN A 758 25.22 3.84 -6.39
CA GLN A 758 25.50 3.99 -7.82
C GLN A 758 26.56 3.04 -8.39
N SER A 759 27.44 2.50 -7.54
CA SER A 759 28.52 1.57 -7.92
C SER A 759 28.22 0.11 -7.57
N TRP A 760 27.00 -0.19 -7.11
CA TRP A 760 26.66 -1.53 -6.67
C TRP A 760 26.50 -2.48 -7.85
N THR A 761 27.00 -3.71 -7.69
CA THR A 761 26.71 -4.76 -8.67
C THR A 761 25.21 -5.07 -8.66
N GLY A 762 24.55 -4.95 -9.82
CA GLY A 762 23.09 -5.04 -9.93
C GLY A 762 22.35 -3.70 -9.93
N PHE A 763 23.05 -2.56 -9.80
CA PHE A 763 22.46 -1.25 -10.08
C PHE A 763 21.90 -1.19 -11.52
N ASP A 764 20.85 -0.39 -11.71
CA ASP A 764 20.12 -0.30 -12.97
C ASP A 764 21.08 0.02 -14.12
N GLY A 765 21.00 -0.74 -15.22
CA GLY A 765 21.91 -0.61 -16.37
C GLY A 765 23.07 -1.60 -16.40
N SER A 766 23.31 -2.33 -15.32
CA SER A 766 24.20 -3.51 -15.35
C SER A 766 23.64 -4.59 -16.29
N THR A 767 24.52 -5.28 -17.02
CA THR A 767 24.11 -6.41 -17.85
C THR A 767 23.55 -7.50 -16.93
N PHE A 768 22.23 -7.70 -17.00
CA PHE A 768 21.45 -8.65 -16.20
C PHE A 768 22.21 -9.98 -15.98
N GLN A 769 22.34 -10.39 -14.70
CA GLN A 769 22.85 -11.68 -14.21
C GLN A 769 24.15 -12.19 -14.86
N GLY A 770 25.31 -11.84 -14.30
CA GLY A 770 26.54 -12.60 -14.54
C GLY A 770 27.81 -11.79 -14.74
N ALA A 771 27.73 -10.46 -14.84
CA ALA A 771 28.93 -9.63 -14.78
C ALA A 771 29.50 -9.73 -13.36
N LEU A 772 30.53 -10.56 -13.22
CA LEU A 772 31.39 -10.56 -12.05
C LEU A 772 31.96 -9.14 -11.90
N ALA A 773 32.21 -8.70 -10.67
CA ALA A 773 32.91 -7.43 -10.44
C ALA A 773 34.30 -7.40 -11.15
N THR A 774 34.80 -8.56 -11.58
CA THR A 774 36.06 -8.74 -12.32
C THR A 774 35.95 -8.62 -13.83
N ASP A 775 34.75 -8.52 -14.41
CA ASP A 775 34.59 -8.47 -15.88
C ASP A 775 35.05 -7.11 -16.44
N LYS A 776 36.19 -7.13 -17.15
CA LYS A 776 36.77 -5.93 -17.77
C LYS A 776 36.14 -5.56 -19.11
N THR A 777 35.35 -6.44 -19.70
CA THR A 777 34.78 -6.28 -21.04
C THR A 777 33.55 -5.36 -21.05
N VAL A 778 32.94 -5.16 -19.88
CA VAL A 778 31.80 -4.28 -19.66
C VAL A 778 32.18 -3.13 -18.73
N ALA A 779 31.58 -1.96 -18.92
CA ALA A 779 31.69 -0.86 -17.96
C ALA A 779 31.02 -1.29 -16.64
N GLN A 780 31.74 -1.18 -15.53
CA GLN A 780 31.24 -1.52 -14.20
C GLN A 780 30.36 -0.37 -13.65
N PRO A 781 29.37 -0.66 -12.80
CA PRO A 781 28.57 0.38 -12.15
C PRO A 781 29.42 1.48 -11.53
N GLY A 782 28.99 2.75 -11.64
CA GLY A 782 29.72 3.91 -11.13
C GLY A 782 30.97 4.34 -11.90
N THR A 783 31.37 3.61 -12.95
CA THR A 783 32.56 3.94 -13.77
C THR A 783 32.22 4.78 -15.02
N VAL A 784 33.22 5.45 -15.60
CA VAL A 784 33.07 6.21 -16.83
C VAL A 784 32.65 5.29 -17.99
N GLY A 785 31.58 5.66 -18.68
CA GLY A 785 31.01 4.88 -19.79
C GLY A 785 29.91 3.89 -19.37
N PHE A 786 29.67 3.71 -18.06
CA PHE A 786 28.53 2.94 -17.58
C PHE A 786 27.21 3.70 -17.83
N GLN A 787 26.28 3.07 -18.55
CA GLN A 787 24.96 3.63 -18.83
C GLN A 787 23.95 3.13 -17.80
N GLY A 788 23.96 3.77 -16.62
CA GLY A 788 23.19 3.36 -15.46
C GLY A 788 21.92 4.17 -15.17
N GLY A 789 21.28 3.82 -14.06
CA GLY A 789 20.23 4.64 -13.43
C GLY A 789 20.68 6.08 -13.13
N PRO A 790 19.73 7.03 -13.05
CA PRO A 790 20.05 8.40 -12.65
C PRO A 790 20.49 8.46 -11.19
N VAL A 791 21.47 9.32 -10.91
CA VAL A 791 22.11 9.48 -9.59
C VAL A 791 21.93 10.91 -9.13
N CYS A 792 21.38 11.10 -7.93
CA CYS A 792 21.14 12.39 -7.29
C CYS A 792 20.39 13.41 -8.16
N THR A 793 19.55 12.96 -9.08
CA THR A 793 18.78 13.83 -9.96
C THR A 793 17.58 14.43 -9.23
N ARG A 794 17.26 15.68 -9.53
CA ARG A 794 16.07 16.41 -9.08
C ARG A 794 15.44 17.12 -10.26
N THR A 795 14.13 17.25 -10.23
CA THR A 795 13.37 18.02 -11.21
C THR A 795 12.96 19.33 -10.56
N LEU A 796 13.33 20.45 -11.18
CA LEU A 796 12.99 21.78 -10.72
C LEU A 796 11.57 22.18 -11.15
N ALA A 797 11.03 23.24 -10.55
CA ALA A 797 9.69 23.74 -10.85
C ALA A 797 9.52 24.18 -12.33
N ASP A 798 10.60 24.52 -13.01
CA ASP A 798 10.61 24.86 -14.45
C ASP A 798 10.68 23.62 -15.37
N GLY A 799 10.67 22.41 -14.80
CA GLY A 799 10.75 21.13 -15.51
C GLY A 799 12.18 20.73 -15.89
N SER A 800 13.20 21.55 -15.60
CA SER A 800 14.59 21.17 -15.84
C SER A 800 15.07 20.13 -14.83
N GLN A 801 15.97 19.24 -15.27
CA GLN A 801 16.59 18.26 -14.39
C GLN A 801 17.99 18.74 -13.97
N VAL A 802 18.27 18.68 -12.69
CA VAL A 802 19.58 19.01 -12.09
C VAL A 802 20.12 17.83 -11.31
N MET A 803 21.45 17.75 -11.23
CA MET A 803 22.15 16.79 -10.36
C MET A 803 22.59 17.53 -9.10
N LEU A 804 22.29 16.96 -7.92
CA LEU A 804 22.62 17.60 -6.65
C LEU A 804 24.14 17.82 -6.51
N PRO A 805 24.54 18.91 -5.83
CA PRO A 805 25.95 19.16 -5.53
C PRO A 805 26.50 18.05 -4.63
N GLY A 806 27.76 17.67 -4.84
CA GLY A 806 28.39 16.52 -4.21
C GLY A 806 28.36 15.26 -5.08
N CYS A 807 27.41 15.13 -6.02
CA CYS A 807 27.28 13.91 -6.85
C CYS A 807 27.85 14.04 -8.27
N ARG A 808 28.15 15.26 -8.72
CA ARG A 808 28.55 15.52 -10.11
C ARG A 808 29.96 15.00 -10.36
N GLY A 809 30.19 14.38 -11.52
CA GLY A 809 31.52 14.00 -11.99
C GLY A 809 32.11 15.03 -12.97
N PRO A 810 33.41 14.93 -13.32
CA PRO A 810 34.06 15.85 -14.27
C PRO A 810 33.42 16.01 -15.65
N GLY A 811 32.56 15.07 -16.05
CA GLY A 811 31.80 15.13 -17.30
C GLY A 811 30.38 15.69 -17.16
N ASP A 812 29.94 16.02 -15.95
CA ASP A 812 28.58 16.46 -15.66
C ASP A 812 28.44 17.99 -15.68
N PRO A 813 27.30 18.55 -16.15
CA PRO A 813 27.07 19.98 -16.14
C PRO A 813 27.16 20.57 -14.72
N GLY A 814 27.93 21.65 -14.56
CA GLY A 814 28.06 22.34 -13.28
C GLY A 814 28.98 21.65 -12.26
N TYR A 815 29.79 20.67 -12.67
CA TYR A 815 30.82 20.08 -11.81
C TYR A 815 31.81 21.14 -11.31
N ASP A 816 31.99 21.19 -9.99
CA ASP A 816 32.99 21.99 -9.31
C ASP A 816 33.74 21.09 -8.32
N PRO A 817 35.05 20.85 -8.50
CA PRO A 817 35.84 20.04 -7.57
C PRO A 817 35.73 20.47 -6.11
N ALA A 818 35.55 21.77 -5.81
CA ALA A 818 35.42 22.25 -4.44
C ALA A 818 34.08 21.89 -3.77
N VAL A 819 33.09 21.49 -4.58
CA VAL A 819 31.73 21.14 -4.15
C VAL A 819 31.45 19.65 -4.34
N ASP A 820 31.91 19.08 -5.44
CA ASP A 820 31.64 17.71 -5.88
C ASP A 820 32.77 16.72 -5.59
N GLY A 821 33.89 17.22 -5.10
CA GLY A 821 35.12 16.47 -4.84
C GLY A 821 35.99 16.36 -6.08
N GLY A 822 37.29 16.13 -5.83
CA GLY A 822 38.29 15.94 -6.87
C GLY A 822 38.01 14.75 -7.81
N ASN A 823 38.65 14.78 -8.99
CA ASN A 823 38.65 13.61 -9.87
C ASN A 823 39.46 12.49 -9.21
N PRO A 824 38.95 11.25 -9.08
CA PRO A 824 39.70 10.13 -8.53
C PRO A 824 40.97 9.76 -9.33
N ASN A 825 41.16 10.32 -10.54
CA ASN A 825 42.39 10.23 -11.34
C ASN A 825 43.49 11.23 -10.93
N LEU A 826 43.17 12.27 -10.15
CA LEU A 826 44.15 13.24 -9.66
C LEU A 826 44.76 12.70 -8.37
N VAL A 827 45.82 11.91 -8.54
CA VAL A 827 46.84 11.64 -7.52
C VAL A 827 46.25 11.30 -6.15
N SER A 828 45.85 10.04 -5.94
CA SER A 828 46.11 9.44 -4.62
C SER A 828 47.62 9.62 -4.41
N ILE A 829 48.00 10.54 -3.52
CA ILE A 829 49.40 10.91 -3.29
C ILE A 829 50.03 9.76 -2.48
N GLY A 830 50.31 8.68 -3.18
CA GLY A 830 50.57 7.37 -2.58
C GLY A 830 51.17 6.34 -3.53
N PHE A 831 51.81 6.76 -4.62
CA PHE A 831 52.88 5.98 -5.25
C PHE A 831 54.03 6.93 -5.60
N PRO A 832 55.28 6.63 -5.17
CA PRO A 832 56.44 7.32 -5.74
C PRO A 832 56.41 7.12 -7.26
N ALA A 833 56.46 8.21 -8.01
CA ALA A 833 56.65 8.18 -9.45
C ALA A 833 57.91 7.37 -9.77
N GLY A 834 57.74 6.15 -10.30
CA GLY A 834 58.85 5.24 -10.56
C GLY A 834 58.47 3.77 -10.83
N VAL A 835 57.26 3.32 -10.49
CA VAL A 835 56.85 1.94 -10.80
C VAL A 835 56.02 1.93 -12.09
N GLY A 836 56.71 1.81 -13.22
CA GLY A 836 56.08 1.39 -14.46
C GLY A 836 55.48 -0.01 -14.28
N ALA A 837 54.22 -0.16 -14.69
CA ALA A 837 53.36 -1.33 -14.57
C ALA A 837 52.75 -1.58 -13.18
N VAL A 838 51.41 -1.54 -13.15
CA VAL A 838 50.57 -2.20 -12.14
C VAL A 838 51.02 -3.67 -12.08
N PRO A 839 51.52 -4.18 -10.94
CA PRO A 839 51.83 -5.60 -10.83
C PRO A 839 50.56 -6.42 -11.05
N ALA A 840 50.67 -7.57 -11.71
CA ALA A 840 49.53 -8.46 -11.91
C ALA A 840 48.89 -8.86 -10.56
N LEU A 841 47.55 -8.87 -10.53
CA LEU A 841 46.73 -9.48 -9.47
C LEU A 841 47.34 -10.84 -9.07
N GLY A 842 47.87 -10.93 -7.85
CA GLY A 842 48.53 -12.14 -7.33
C GLY A 842 50.00 -12.00 -6.89
N ASN A 843 50.60 -10.80 -6.91
CA ASN A 843 51.95 -10.61 -6.36
C ASN A 843 51.96 -10.65 -4.82
N ALA A 844 52.46 -11.75 -4.25
CA ALA A 844 52.60 -11.99 -2.81
C ALA A 844 53.53 -11.00 -2.09
N ALA A 845 54.31 -10.18 -2.83
CA ALA A 845 55.23 -9.20 -2.25
C ALA A 845 54.56 -7.91 -1.74
N LEU A 846 53.25 -7.70 -1.98
CA LEU A 846 52.55 -6.45 -1.66
C LEU A 846 51.79 -6.42 -0.30
N GLY A 847 51.93 -7.40 0.59
CA GLY A 847 51.22 -7.40 1.88
C GLY A 847 49.68 -7.43 1.74
N PRO A 848 48.88 -7.23 2.81
CA PRO A 848 47.41 -7.40 2.77
C PRO A 848 46.61 -6.21 2.17
N ILE A 849 47.25 -5.20 1.58
CA ILE A 849 46.59 -3.94 1.18
C ILE A 849 46.96 -3.62 -0.28
N GLU A 850 45.97 -3.36 -1.13
CA GLU A 850 46.16 -3.01 -2.55
C GLU A 850 45.38 -1.71 -2.84
N PHE A 851 46.09 -0.61 -3.07
CA PHE A 851 45.50 0.68 -3.46
C PHE A 851 45.47 0.79 -4.98
N VAL A 852 44.29 0.99 -5.56
CA VAL A 852 44.11 1.11 -7.02
C VAL A 852 43.49 2.46 -7.34
N GLN A 853 44.11 3.20 -8.27
CA GLN A 853 43.52 4.40 -8.88
C GLN A 853 42.49 3.96 -9.94
N GLY A 854 41.32 3.52 -9.47
CA GLY A 854 40.24 2.97 -10.31
C GLY A 854 39.56 1.76 -9.68
N HIS A 855 38.55 1.22 -10.35
CA HIS A 855 37.80 0.06 -9.90
C HIS A 855 38.74 -1.11 -9.56
N PRO A 856 38.76 -1.64 -8.32
CA PRO A 856 39.85 -2.51 -7.84
C PRO A 856 40.13 -3.75 -8.68
N PHE A 857 39.10 -4.30 -9.34
CA PHE A 857 39.25 -5.48 -10.19
C PHE A 857 39.53 -5.18 -11.67
N THR A 858 38.96 -4.09 -12.20
CA THR A 858 38.95 -3.83 -13.65
C THR A 858 39.91 -2.72 -14.06
N GLY A 859 40.28 -1.83 -13.12
CA GLY A 859 41.08 -0.64 -13.36
C GLY A 859 40.32 0.49 -14.06
N GLN A 860 39.00 0.36 -14.22
CA GLN A 860 38.17 1.39 -14.86
C GLN A 860 38.07 2.64 -13.98
N THR A 861 38.05 3.82 -14.60
CA THR A 861 37.95 5.10 -13.90
C THR A 861 36.55 5.30 -13.32
N TRP A 862 36.47 5.73 -12.06
CA TRP A 862 35.22 6.14 -11.41
C TRP A 862 34.68 7.45 -11.99
N ARG A 863 33.35 7.57 -12.13
CA ARG A 863 32.69 8.77 -12.66
C ARG A 863 32.78 9.97 -11.69
N SER A 864 32.67 9.71 -10.39
CA SER A 864 32.77 10.70 -9.31
C SER A 864 33.39 10.07 -8.06
N GLU A 865 33.82 10.90 -7.11
CA GLU A 865 34.33 10.43 -5.82
C GLU A 865 33.26 9.67 -5.01
N MET A 866 32.00 10.12 -5.08
CA MET A 866 30.87 9.41 -4.48
C MET A 866 30.64 8.02 -5.10
N ALA A 867 31.06 7.78 -6.35
CA ALA A 867 31.03 6.45 -6.94
C ALA A 867 32.08 5.52 -6.30
N ALA A 868 33.28 6.02 -5.98
CA ALA A 868 34.27 5.25 -5.24
C ALA A 868 33.79 4.96 -3.80
N LEU A 869 33.15 5.93 -3.13
CA LEU A 869 32.55 5.75 -1.81
C LEU A 869 31.43 4.69 -1.84
N SER A 870 30.55 4.73 -2.86
CA SER A 870 29.48 3.75 -3.06
C SER A 870 30.01 2.31 -3.16
N TRP A 871 31.14 2.13 -3.84
CA TRP A 871 31.82 0.83 -3.93
C TRP A 871 32.38 0.39 -2.58
N ASN A 872 33.05 1.28 -1.84
CA ASN A 872 33.52 1.00 -0.49
C ASN A 872 32.39 0.58 0.44
N PHE A 873 31.22 1.20 0.27
CA PHE A 873 30.02 0.86 1.03
C PHE A 873 29.52 -0.56 0.73
N GLU A 874 29.42 -0.95 -0.54
CA GLU A 874 29.05 -2.33 -0.93
C GLU A 874 30.04 -3.35 -0.33
N MET A 875 31.34 -3.10 -0.46
CA MET A 875 32.38 -4.01 0.07
C MET A 875 32.37 -4.08 1.61
N THR A 876 32.05 -2.97 2.27
CA THR A 876 31.87 -2.92 3.73
C THR A 876 30.69 -3.79 4.17
N LEU A 877 29.56 -3.74 3.46
CA LEU A 877 28.41 -4.61 3.73
C LEU A 877 28.72 -6.09 3.44
N VAL A 878 29.50 -6.39 2.39
CA VAL A 878 29.98 -7.76 2.13
C VAL A 878 30.81 -8.27 3.32
N ALA A 879 31.75 -7.47 3.83
CA ALA A 879 32.58 -7.83 4.98
C ALA A 879 31.77 -8.01 6.28
N PHE A 880 30.64 -7.30 6.43
CA PHE A 880 29.74 -7.43 7.58
C PHE A 880 28.66 -8.51 7.41
N SER A 881 28.61 -9.17 6.26
CA SER A 881 27.70 -10.29 6.04
C SER A 881 28.11 -11.48 6.93
N THR A 882 27.12 -12.11 7.55
CA THR A 882 27.34 -13.05 8.65
C THR A 882 28.00 -14.37 8.22
N ASP A 883 28.92 -14.85 9.05
CA ASP A 883 29.59 -16.16 8.97
C ASP A 883 28.96 -17.20 9.94
N THR A 884 28.20 -16.73 10.95
CA THR A 884 27.82 -17.51 12.13
C THR A 884 26.35 -17.93 12.09
N LEU A 885 26.11 -19.08 11.48
CA LEU A 885 25.05 -20.01 11.84
C LEU A 885 25.72 -21.29 12.32
N SER A 886 25.36 -21.73 13.53
CA SER A 886 25.90 -22.90 14.24
C SER A 886 26.23 -24.09 13.31
N PRO A 887 27.30 -24.86 13.60
CA PRO A 887 27.41 -26.20 13.03
C PRO A 887 26.22 -27.05 13.51
N SER A 888 25.68 -27.85 12.59
CA SER A 888 24.79 -29.01 12.80
C SER A 888 23.38 -28.77 13.37
N ILE A 889 22.40 -28.60 12.47
CA ILE A 889 21.24 -29.51 12.42
C ILE A 889 21.07 -29.94 10.96
N SER A 890 21.19 -31.22 10.68
CA SER A 890 20.99 -31.78 9.34
C SER A 890 19.53 -31.59 8.90
N GLY A 891 19.30 -30.78 7.86
CA GLY A 891 17.99 -30.65 7.21
C GLY A 891 17.34 -29.25 7.27
N ASP A 892 18.06 -28.23 7.75
CA ASP A 892 17.55 -26.85 7.78
C ASP A 892 17.67 -26.17 6.39
N PRO A 893 16.58 -25.56 5.87
CA PRO A 893 16.58 -24.50 4.89
C PRO A 893 17.70 -23.45 5.04
N GLY A 894 18.15 -23.19 6.27
CA GLY A 894 19.29 -22.34 6.56
C GLY A 894 20.68 -22.85 6.22
N SER A 895 20.82 -23.58 5.13
CA SER A 895 22.06 -24.27 4.79
C SER A 895 22.63 -23.94 3.43
N ASP A 896 22.05 -23.01 2.64
CA ASP A 896 22.65 -22.63 1.34
C ASP A 896 24.03 -21.96 1.57
N PRO A 897 25.14 -22.64 1.25
CA PRO A 897 26.48 -22.11 1.46
C PRO A 897 26.79 -20.96 0.51
N SER A 898 25.99 -20.78 -0.56
CA SER A 898 26.20 -19.74 -1.56
C SER A 898 25.77 -18.34 -1.12
N LEU A 899 25.01 -18.21 -0.01
CA LEU A 899 24.60 -16.92 0.56
C LEU A 899 25.50 -16.45 1.72
N ARG A 900 26.45 -17.29 2.16
CA ARG A 900 27.36 -17.02 3.29
C ARG A 900 28.66 -16.43 2.77
N PHE A 901 29.18 -15.41 3.47
CA PHE A 901 30.48 -14.84 3.12
C PHE A 901 31.60 -15.76 3.61
N ASP A 902 32.20 -16.53 2.70
CA ASP A 902 33.30 -17.44 3.04
C ASP A 902 34.60 -16.66 3.21
N LYS A 903 35.00 -16.37 4.46
CA LYS A 903 36.26 -15.66 4.78
C LYS A 903 37.52 -16.37 4.27
N ALA A 904 37.47 -17.69 4.09
CA ALA A 904 38.59 -18.45 3.53
C ALA A 904 38.67 -18.32 2.01
N ASN A 905 37.53 -18.08 1.33
CA ASN A 905 37.43 -17.91 -0.13
C ASN A 905 36.69 -16.62 -0.52
N ALA A 906 37.17 -15.48 0.01
CA ALA A 906 36.52 -14.17 -0.10
C ALA A 906 36.31 -13.63 -1.54
N PHE A 907 36.87 -14.28 -2.56
CA PHE A 907 36.79 -13.89 -3.98
C PHE A 907 36.16 -14.97 -4.89
N ARG A 908 35.43 -15.94 -4.32
CA ARG A 908 34.74 -16.98 -5.11
C ARG A 908 33.70 -16.39 -6.08
N THR A 909 33.42 -17.07 -7.18
CA THR A 909 32.49 -16.57 -8.23
C THR A 909 31.10 -17.22 -8.20
N ASP A 910 30.88 -18.19 -7.32
CA ASP A 910 29.69 -19.03 -7.25
C ASP A 910 28.78 -18.72 -6.05
N GLY A 911 29.23 -17.92 -5.08
CA GLY A 911 28.47 -17.51 -3.89
C GLY A 911 28.84 -16.12 -3.39
N CYS A 912 28.24 -15.67 -2.28
CA CYS A 912 28.52 -14.39 -1.63
C CYS A 912 30.03 -14.20 -1.41
N SER A 913 30.56 -13.15 -2.03
CA SER A 913 31.99 -12.82 -2.05
C SER A 913 32.18 -11.37 -2.50
N TYR A 914 33.41 -10.86 -2.46
CA TYR A 914 33.71 -9.55 -3.04
C TYR A 914 33.59 -9.50 -4.58
N VAL A 915 33.53 -10.65 -5.26
CA VAL A 915 33.34 -10.74 -6.71
C VAL A 915 31.87 -10.84 -7.10
N VAL A 916 31.03 -11.39 -6.21
CA VAL A 916 29.57 -11.54 -6.39
C VAL A 916 28.83 -10.94 -5.18
N PRO A 917 28.98 -9.62 -4.95
CA PRO A 917 28.55 -9.01 -3.69
C PRO A 917 27.02 -8.90 -3.55
N TRP A 918 26.27 -8.82 -4.66
CA TRP A 918 24.80 -8.82 -4.64
C TRP A 918 24.15 -10.07 -4.02
N LYS A 919 24.88 -11.19 -3.89
CA LYS A 919 24.39 -12.40 -3.19
C LYS A 919 24.50 -12.29 -1.65
N CYS A 920 25.28 -11.34 -1.15
CA CYS A 920 25.57 -11.22 0.28
C CYS A 920 24.40 -10.68 1.08
N SER A 921 24.18 -11.23 2.29
CA SER A 921 22.98 -10.99 3.08
C SER A 921 22.79 -9.52 3.47
N ALA A 922 23.86 -8.81 3.87
CA ALA A 922 23.76 -7.40 4.23
C ALA A 922 23.48 -6.50 3.02
N VAL A 923 24.07 -6.81 1.85
CA VAL A 923 23.82 -6.09 0.58
C VAL A 923 22.36 -6.25 0.15
N ARG A 924 21.83 -7.47 0.19
CA ARG A 924 20.41 -7.75 -0.12
C ARG A 924 19.45 -7.08 0.86
N ALA A 925 19.76 -7.10 2.16
CA ALA A 925 18.94 -6.44 3.17
C ALA A 925 18.85 -4.94 2.93
N PHE A 926 19.97 -4.31 2.57
CA PHE A 926 20.00 -2.90 2.21
C PHE A 926 19.24 -2.61 0.91
N TRP A 927 19.31 -3.51 -0.08
CA TRP A 927 18.51 -3.38 -1.31
C TRP A 927 17.00 -3.42 -1.05
N GLY A 928 16.57 -4.13 -0.01
CA GLY A 928 15.17 -4.25 0.40
C GLY A 928 14.56 -2.99 1.01
N ILE A 929 15.36 -2.01 1.42
CA ILE A 929 14.87 -0.72 1.98
C ILE A 929 14.91 0.42 0.96
N LEU A 930 15.14 0.11 -0.32
CA LEU A 930 15.16 1.06 -1.43
C LEU A 930 13.85 1.03 -2.22
N GLY A 931 13.40 2.19 -2.70
CA GLY A 931 12.34 2.37 -3.68
C GLY A 931 12.90 2.81 -5.04
N THR A 932 12.09 2.64 -6.09
CA THR A 932 12.37 3.17 -7.43
C THR A 932 11.28 4.15 -7.84
N GLN A 933 11.69 5.28 -8.43
CA GLN A 933 10.79 6.24 -9.06
C GLN A 933 10.48 5.82 -10.50
N ARG A 934 9.51 6.48 -11.15
CA ARG A 934 9.27 6.29 -12.58
C ARG A 934 10.50 6.70 -13.39
N ASN A 935 10.70 6.06 -14.54
CA ASN A 935 11.83 6.36 -15.43
C ASN A 935 11.73 7.67 -16.21
N THR A 936 10.72 8.51 -15.99
CA THR A 936 10.53 9.77 -16.74
C THR A 936 11.27 10.94 -16.08
N LEU A 937 11.57 11.99 -16.83
CA LEU A 937 12.32 13.16 -16.32
C LEU A 937 11.55 13.86 -15.19
N GLU A 938 10.23 13.88 -15.27
CA GLU A 938 9.33 14.49 -14.28
C GLU A 938 9.45 13.81 -12.90
N ALA A 939 9.78 12.51 -12.86
CA ALA A 939 10.00 11.74 -11.63
C ALA A 939 11.49 11.67 -11.23
N GLY A 940 12.37 12.47 -11.85
CA GLY A 940 13.82 12.39 -11.63
C GLY A 940 14.49 11.20 -12.34
N GLY A 941 13.77 10.48 -13.20
CA GLY A 941 14.29 9.43 -14.08
C GLY A 941 15.17 9.96 -15.22
N ASN A 942 15.72 9.09 -16.07
CA ASN A 942 16.53 9.48 -17.24
C ASN A 942 15.96 9.00 -18.59
N GLY A 943 14.67 8.67 -18.64
CA GLY A 943 13.98 8.07 -19.78
C GLY A 943 14.11 6.55 -19.87
N ARG A 944 15.19 5.97 -19.31
CA ARG A 944 15.45 4.51 -19.34
C ARG A 944 15.26 3.85 -17.98
N PHE A 945 15.72 4.52 -16.93
CA PHE A 945 15.70 4.04 -15.55
C PHE A 945 15.18 5.13 -14.62
N GLY A 946 14.50 4.70 -13.56
CA GLY A 946 14.04 5.54 -12.47
C GLY A 946 15.11 5.82 -11.43
N ARG A 947 14.96 6.91 -10.67
CA ARG A 947 15.84 7.23 -9.54
C ARG A 947 15.63 6.27 -8.37
N ARG A 948 16.71 5.93 -7.68
CA ARG A 948 16.70 5.11 -6.45
C ARG A 948 16.73 5.99 -5.21
N ASP A 949 15.78 5.76 -4.32
CA ASP A 949 15.62 6.49 -3.07
C ASP A 949 15.42 5.49 -1.91
N PHE A 950 15.62 5.91 -0.66
CA PHE A 950 15.18 5.09 0.48
C PHE A 950 13.66 5.07 0.56
N SER A 951 13.09 4.00 1.12
CA SER A 951 11.64 3.82 1.24
C SER A 951 10.95 4.94 2.05
N TRP A 952 11.63 5.58 3.00
CA TRP A 952 11.13 6.74 3.74
C TRP A 952 11.29 8.08 3.01
N ALA A 953 11.98 8.08 1.88
CA ALA A 953 12.19 9.24 1.01
C ALA A 953 11.35 9.16 -0.27
N VAL A 954 10.37 8.26 -0.33
CA VAL A 954 9.40 8.12 -1.42
C VAL A 954 8.08 7.68 -0.83
N GLY A 955 6.98 8.11 -1.41
CA GLY A 955 5.65 7.66 -1.03
C GLY A 955 4.77 8.85 -0.67
N GLY A 956 3.64 8.54 -0.05
CA GLY A 956 2.79 9.54 0.51
C GLY A 956 1.57 8.95 1.18
N ASP A 957 0.75 9.84 1.69
CA ASP A 957 -0.52 9.52 2.28
C ASP A 957 -1.65 10.20 1.50
N VAL A 958 -2.80 9.52 1.48
CA VAL A 958 -4.02 9.98 0.81
C VAL A 958 -5.21 9.89 1.74
N VAL A 959 -6.17 10.77 1.53
CA VAL A 959 -7.51 10.66 2.10
C VAL A 959 -8.48 10.26 1.01
N LEU A 960 -9.46 9.44 1.37
CA LEU A 960 -10.56 9.09 0.49
C LEU A 960 -11.61 10.18 0.54
N SER A 961 -11.71 10.97 -0.54
CA SER A 961 -12.60 12.12 -0.64
C SER A 961 -13.73 11.85 -1.66
N TYR A 962 -14.79 12.67 -1.61
CA TYR A 962 -15.94 12.57 -2.52
C TYR A 962 -16.16 13.89 -3.28
N GLN A 963 -16.27 13.82 -4.60
CA GLN A 963 -16.36 15.02 -5.46
C GLN A 963 -17.83 15.38 -5.70
N LYS A 964 -18.22 16.61 -5.34
CA LYS A 964 -19.52 17.15 -5.78
C LYS A 964 -19.47 17.41 -7.28
N ARG A 965 -20.46 16.90 -8.01
CA ARG A 965 -20.55 17.00 -9.48
C ARG A 965 -21.98 17.25 -9.92
N ASN A 966 -22.09 17.85 -11.10
CA ASN A 966 -23.35 18.01 -11.80
C ASN A 966 -23.49 16.91 -12.86
N VAL A 967 -24.70 16.36 -12.98
CA VAL A 967 -25.05 15.37 -13.99
C VAL A 967 -26.29 15.85 -14.74
N LEU A 968 -26.10 16.11 -16.02
CA LEU A 968 -27.18 16.42 -16.96
C LEU A 968 -27.52 15.14 -17.74
N GLY A 969 -28.74 14.65 -17.54
CA GLY A 969 -29.27 13.46 -18.17
C GLY A 969 -30.34 13.77 -19.23
N PHE A 970 -30.41 12.92 -20.24
CA PHE A 970 -31.47 12.87 -21.23
C PHE A 970 -31.89 11.42 -21.41
N SER A 971 -33.19 11.15 -21.50
CA SER A 971 -33.70 9.84 -21.91
C SER A 971 -34.82 9.97 -22.93
N MET A 972 -34.93 8.97 -23.78
CA MET A 972 -35.97 8.85 -24.79
C MET A 972 -36.35 7.38 -24.98
N ASP A 973 -37.64 7.06 -24.91
CA ASP A 973 -38.15 5.74 -25.29
C ASP A 973 -39.18 5.85 -26.42
N PHE A 974 -39.19 4.85 -27.30
CA PHE A 974 -40.25 4.69 -28.29
C PHE A 974 -40.40 3.23 -28.73
N ALA A 975 -41.62 2.88 -29.11
CA ALA A 975 -41.91 1.61 -29.79
C ALA A 975 -41.77 1.78 -31.31
N GLU A 976 -41.10 0.82 -31.96
CA GLU A 976 -40.91 0.77 -33.41
C GLU A 976 -41.75 -0.37 -34.02
N ASP A 977 -42.69 0.02 -34.89
CA ASP A 977 -43.74 -0.86 -35.39
C ASP A 977 -43.30 -1.87 -36.44
N VAL A 978 -42.24 -1.61 -37.23
CA VAL A 978 -41.83 -2.49 -38.34
C VAL A 978 -41.09 -3.72 -37.80
N THR A 979 -40.15 -3.50 -36.90
CA THR A 979 -39.32 -4.52 -36.26
C THR A 979 -40.00 -5.11 -35.01
N LYS A 980 -41.04 -4.44 -34.49
CA LYS A 980 -41.73 -4.77 -33.24
C LYS A 980 -40.78 -4.75 -32.04
N THR A 981 -39.94 -3.72 -32.00
CA THR A 981 -38.95 -3.52 -30.93
C THR A 981 -39.28 -2.26 -30.13
N ASN A 982 -38.92 -2.27 -28.86
CA ASN A 982 -38.92 -1.06 -28.05
C ASN A 982 -37.48 -0.59 -27.90
N TRP A 983 -37.25 0.70 -28.10
CA TRP A 983 -35.94 1.32 -28.01
C TRP A 983 -35.93 2.28 -26.83
N GLY A 984 -34.90 2.17 -26.00
CA GLY A 984 -34.57 3.17 -24.99
C GLY A 984 -33.20 3.77 -25.30
N VAL A 985 -33.10 5.08 -25.19
CA VAL A 985 -31.86 5.84 -25.33
C VAL A 985 -31.69 6.69 -24.09
N GLU A 986 -30.55 6.58 -23.44
CA GLU A 986 -30.23 7.37 -22.25
C GLU A 986 -28.83 7.97 -22.42
N ALA A 987 -28.67 9.25 -22.18
CA ALA A 987 -27.39 9.92 -22.25
C ALA A 987 -27.17 10.75 -20.98
N SER A 988 -25.93 10.81 -20.50
CA SER A 988 -25.57 11.74 -19.44
C SER A 988 -24.23 12.41 -19.68
N TRP A 989 -24.16 13.69 -19.35
CA TRP A 989 -22.92 14.44 -19.23
C TRP A 989 -22.65 14.67 -17.75
N VAL A 990 -21.47 14.28 -17.31
CA VAL A 990 -21.01 14.41 -15.93
C VAL A 990 -19.80 15.33 -15.92
N ALA A 991 -19.94 16.48 -15.26
CA ALA A 991 -18.88 17.47 -15.18
C ALA A 991 -17.88 17.15 -14.05
N ASN A 992 -16.59 17.44 -14.26
CA ASN A 992 -15.54 17.37 -13.24
C ASN A 992 -15.42 16.00 -12.54
N ASN A 993 -15.48 14.90 -13.29
CA ASN A 993 -15.35 13.57 -12.72
C ASN A 993 -13.87 13.25 -12.43
N PRO A 994 -13.49 12.83 -11.20
CA PRO A 994 -12.11 12.52 -10.87
C PRO A 994 -11.69 11.15 -11.43
N PHE A 995 -10.50 11.08 -12.01
CA PHE A 995 -9.86 9.86 -12.50
C PHE A 995 -8.44 9.74 -11.95
N THR A 996 -8.03 8.53 -11.61
CA THR A 996 -6.62 8.26 -11.29
C THR A 996 -5.77 8.37 -12.56
N ASN A 997 -4.80 9.29 -12.54
CA ASN A 997 -3.88 9.54 -13.64
C ASN A 997 -2.43 9.46 -13.15
N ASN A 998 -1.73 8.42 -13.59
CA ASN A 998 -0.35 8.13 -13.23
C ASN A 998 0.67 9.09 -13.87
N ASN A 999 0.24 10.00 -14.77
CA ASN A 999 1.04 11.09 -15.32
C ASN A 999 0.89 12.41 -14.54
N GLU A 1000 0.03 12.47 -13.54
CA GLU A 1000 -0.04 13.62 -12.62
C GLU A 1000 0.74 13.33 -11.34
N PHE A 1001 1.34 14.36 -10.75
CA PHE A 1001 2.14 14.22 -9.53
C PHE A 1001 1.27 13.95 -8.29
N ASP A 1002 0.07 14.51 -8.24
CA ASP A 1002 -0.96 14.20 -7.22
C ASP A 1002 -1.70 12.89 -7.52
N GLY A 1003 -1.60 12.38 -8.75
CA GLY A 1003 -2.20 11.14 -9.22
C GLY A 1003 -3.65 11.28 -9.68
N ILE A 1004 -4.18 12.50 -9.85
CA ILE A 1004 -5.60 12.74 -10.18
C ILE A 1004 -5.74 13.71 -11.36
N SER A 1005 -6.66 13.41 -12.28
CA SER A 1005 -7.15 14.39 -13.25
C SER A 1005 -8.67 14.46 -13.17
N LYS A 1006 -9.23 15.68 -13.25
CA LYS A 1006 -10.68 15.90 -13.30
C LYS A 1006 -11.09 16.12 -14.75
N GLU A 1007 -11.95 15.25 -15.26
CA GLU A 1007 -12.38 15.25 -16.65
C GLU A 1007 -13.89 15.15 -16.77
N ASP A 1008 -14.44 15.71 -17.84
CA ASP A 1008 -15.84 15.50 -18.18
C ASP A 1008 -16.05 14.09 -18.75
N THR A 1009 -17.21 13.50 -18.45
CA THR A 1009 -17.57 12.15 -18.92
C THR A 1009 -18.91 12.19 -19.63
N TYR A 1010 -18.97 11.55 -20.81
CA TYR A 1010 -20.19 11.39 -21.58
C TYR A 1010 -20.59 9.92 -21.61
N ASN A 1011 -21.78 9.61 -21.13
CA ASN A 1011 -22.35 8.27 -21.15
C ASN A 1011 -23.50 8.22 -22.14
N LEU A 1012 -23.62 7.13 -22.88
CA LEU A 1012 -24.76 6.82 -23.75
C LEU A 1012 -25.13 5.35 -23.57
N THR A 1013 -26.38 5.09 -23.25
CA THR A 1013 -26.98 3.76 -23.25
C THR A 1013 -28.01 3.66 -24.35
N ILE A 1014 -28.00 2.53 -25.06
CA ILE A 1014 -29.03 2.15 -26.02
C ILE A 1014 -29.55 0.78 -25.62
N SER A 1015 -30.84 0.69 -25.30
CA SER A 1015 -31.55 -0.56 -25.02
C SER A 1015 -32.51 -0.91 -26.15
N VAL A 1016 -32.61 -2.21 -26.46
CA VAL A 1016 -33.53 -2.74 -27.46
C VAL A 1016 -34.20 -4.00 -26.92
N ASP A 1017 -35.53 -3.96 -26.84
CA ASP A 1017 -36.35 -5.04 -26.34
C ASP A 1017 -37.24 -5.62 -27.42
N ARG A 1018 -37.33 -6.95 -27.45
CA ARG A 1018 -38.16 -7.67 -28.42
C ARG A 1018 -38.69 -9.00 -27.92
N PRO A 1019 -40.00 -9.16 -27.70
CA PRO A 1019 -40.62 -10.47 -27.60
C PRO A 1019 -40.70 -11.11 -29.00
N THR A 1020 -40.17 -12.32 -29.17
CA THR A 1020 -40.13 -13.04 -30.46
C THR A 1020 -40.59 -14.48 -30.32
N PHE A 1021 -41.45 -14.96 -31.22
CA PHE A 1021 -41.85 -16.37 -31.26
C PHE A 1021 -40.76 -17.23 -31.91
N ILE A 1022 -40.32 -18.28 -31.22
CA ILE A 1022 -39.42 -19.32 -31.74
C ILE A 1022 -40.15 -20.66 -31.66
N ASN A 1023 -41.01 -20.90 -32.65
CA ASN A 1023 -42.02 -21.97 -32.62
C ASN A 1023 -41.45 -23.40 -32.44
N PHE A 1024 -40.19 -23.65 -32.77
CA PHE A 1024 -39.58 -24.98 -32.56
C PHE A 1024 -39.10 -25.20 -31.11
N LEU A 1025 -38.88 -24.13 -30.35
CA LEU A 1025 -38.52 -24.21 -28.92
C LEU A 1025 -39.73 -24.01 -28.01
N ASN A 1026 -40.64 -23.09 -28.36
CA ASN A 1026 -41.84 -22.79 -27.59
C ASN A 1026 -42.93 -22.22 -28.51
N GLN A 1027 -44.06 -22.91 -28.61
CA GLN A 1027 -45.19 -22.52 -29.47
C GLN A 1027 -46.21 -21.64 -28.75
N SER A 1028 -46.23 -21.64 -27.42
CA SER A 1028 -47.26 -20.97 -26.61
C SER A 1028 -46.78 -19.67 -25.95
N ARG A 1029 -45.46 -19.48 -25.82
CA ARG A 1029 -44.86 -18.26 -25.26
C ARG A 1029 -43.73 -17.73 -26.17
N THR A 1030 -43.54 -16.42 -26.14
CA THR A 1030 -42.41 -15.74 -26.80
C THR A 1030 -41.12 -15.91 -26.00
N PHE A 1031 -39.99 -15.75 -26.68
CA PHE A 1031 -38.71 -15.45 -26.07
C PHE A 1031 -38.57 -13.94 -25.97
N PHE A 1032 -38.35 -13.44 -24.77
CA PHE A 1032 -37.99 -12.04 -24.56
C PHE A 1032 -36.50 -11.88 -24.79
N PHE A 1033 -36.12 -10.97 -25.69
CA PHE A 1033 -34.75 -10.57 -25.93
C PHE A 1033 -34.57 -9.12 -25.49
N ASN A 1034 -33.63 -8.86 -24.60
CA ASN A 1034 -33.21 -7.52 -24.18
C ASN A 1034 -31.72 -7.38 -24.51
N SER A 1035 -31.34 -6.31 -25.20
CA SER A 1035 -29.95 -5.98 -25.48
C SER A 1035 -29.69 -4.55 -25.05
N GLN A 1036 -28.64 -4.32 -24.27
CA GLN A 1036 -28.25 -2.97 -23.86
C GLN A 1036 -26.77 -2.73 -24.17
N TRP A 1037 -26.49 -1.56 -24.72
CA TRP A 1037 -25.15 -1.12 -25.11
C TRP A 1037 -24.83 0.17 -24.37
N PHE A 1038 -23.71 0.18 -23.65
CA PHE A 1038 -23.26 1.31 -22.86
C PHE A 1038 -21.94 1.81 -23.46
N PHE A 1039 -21.92 3.09 -23.79
CA PHE A 1039 -20.77 3.80 -24.31
C PHE A 1039 -20.37 4.85 -23.28
N ASN A 1040 -19.11 4.82 -22.87
CA ASN A 1040 -18.52 5.84 -22.01
C ASN A 1040 -17.40 6.51 -22.78
N TYR A 1041 -17.44 7.84 -22.87
CA TYR A 1041 -16.43 8.66 -23.54
C TYR A 1041 -15.84 9.69 -22.57
N THR A 1042 -14.51 9.67 -22.47
CA THR A 1042 -13.73 10.62 -21.66
C THR A 1042 -12.80 11.42 -22.59
N PRO A 1043 -13.11 12.69 -22.91
CA PRO A 1043 -12.37 13.46 -23.91
C PRO A 1043 -10.90 13.73 -23.54
N GLY A 1044 -10.61 14.03 -22.27
CA GLY A 1044 -9.27 14.33 -21.78
C GLY A 1044 -8.39 13.10 -21.49
N TYR A 1045 -8.82 11.91 -21.92
CA TYR A 1045 -8.08 10.67 -21.67
C TYR A 1045 -6.64 10.74 -22.20
N ASN A 1046 -5.70 10.33 -21.36
CA ASN A 1046 -4.31 10.09 -21.72
C ASN A 1046 -3.83 8.72 -21.21
N ARG A 1047 -2.61 8.30 -21.60
CA ARG A 1047 -2.08 6.96 -21.28
C ARG A 1047 -1.78 6.71 -19.79
N GLY A 1048 -1.72 7.77 -18.98
CA GLY A 1048 -1.54 7.68 -17.54
C GLY A 1048 -2.80 7.24 -16.80
N PHE A 1049 -3.97 7.31 -17.43
CA PHE A 1049 -5.22 6.88 -16.80
C PHE A 1049 -5.19 5.37 -16.51
N THR A 1050 -5.59 4.99 -15.29
CA THR A 1050 -5.75 3.58 -14.90
C THR A 1050 -6.97 2.94 -15.58
N ALA A 1051 -8.00 3.74 -15.88
CA ALA A 1051 -9.15 3.36 -16.69
C ALA A 1051 -8.76 3.04 -18.15
N ASN A 1052 -9.61 2.32 -18.88
CA ASN A 1052 -9.32 1.89 -20.24
C ASN A 1052 -9.86 2.82 -21.32
N GLY A 1053 -8.94 3.36 -22.12
CA GLY A 1053 -9.23 4.07 -23.36
C GLY A 1053 -10.04 5.36 -23.19
N PRO A 1054 -10.06 6.22 -24.21
CA PRO A 1054 -11.00 7.33 -24.25
C PRO A 1054 -12.45 6.85 -24.40
N TRP A 1055 -12.64 5.67 -25.01
CA TRP A 1055 -13.93 5.02 -25.19
C TRP A 1055 -13.95 3.67 -24.48
N ASN A 1056 -14.93 3.44 -23.62
CA ASN A 1056 -15.30 2.12 -23.13
C ASN A 1056 -16.68 1.71 -23.65
N VAL A 1057 -16.80 0.45 -24.09
CA VAL A 1057 -18.06 -0.14 -24.55
C VAL A 1057 -18.34 -1.37 -23.71
N PHE A 1058 -19.56 -1.40 -23.17
CA PHE A 1058 -20.07 -2.50 -22.38
C PHE A 1058 -21.40 -2.97 -22.98
N PHE A 1059 -21.65 -4.28 -22.92
CA PHE A 1059 -22.80 -4.90 -23.55
C PHE A 1059 -23.48 -5.89 -22.61
N THR A 1060 -24.81 -5.84 -22.58
CA THR A 1060 -25.64 -6.90 -21.99
C THR A 1060 -26.58 -7.47 -23.03
N PHE A 1061 -26.84 -8.77 -22.91
CA PHE A 1061 -27.86 -9.45 -23.68
C PHE A 1061 -28.54 -10.49 -22.81
N THR A 1062 -29.86 -10.38 -22.68
CA THR A 1062 -30.68 -11.29 -21.89
C THR A 1062 -31.70 -11.96 -22.78
N THR A 1063 -31.85 -13.27 -22.60
CA THR A 1063 -32.97 -14.03 -23.18
C THR A 1063 -33.65 -14.88 -22.14
N GLN A 1064 -34.98 -14.83 -22.12
CA GLN A 1064 -35.81 -15.62 -21.20
C GLN A 1064 -37.14 -16.01 -21.85
N THR A 1065 -37.70 -17.13 -21.41
CA THR A 1065 -39.02 -17.61 -21.85
C THR A 1065 -39.73 -18.37 -20.73
N GLY A 1066 -41.01 -18.68 -20.91
CA GLY A 1066 -41.81 -19.45 -19.96
C GLY A 1066 -42.38 -20.72 -20.55
N TYR A 1067 -42.26 -21.83 -19.81
CA TYR A 1067 -42.84 -23.13 -20.12
C TYR A 1067 -43.88 -23.52 -19.06
N PHE A 1068 -44.82 -24.38 -19.47
CA PHE A 1068 -45.85 -24.96 -18.58
C PHE A 1068 -46.67 -23.91 -17.82
N GLN A 1069 -47.25 -22.94 -18.53
CA GLN A 1069 -47.99 -21.81 -17.92
C GLN A 1069 -47.12 -21.00 -16.95
N ASP A 1070 -45.90 -20.68 -17.38
CA ASP A 1070 -44.90 -19.91 -16.63
C ASP A 1070 -44.48 -20.54 -15.29
N ARG A 1071 -44.69 -21.86 -15.15
CA ARG A 1071 -44.16 -22.61 -14.01
C ARG A 1071 -42.65 -22.84 -14.13
N LEU A 1072 -42.11 -22.93 -15.34
CA LEU A 1072 -40.68 -23.09 -15.59
C LEU A 1072 -40.16 -21.92 -16.42
N LEU A 1073 -39.26 -21.13 -15.85
CA LEU A 1073 -38.73 -19.91 -16.44
C LEU A 1073 -37.20 -20.03 -16.60
N PRO A 1074 -36.71 -20.58 -17.72
CA PRO A 1074 -35.30 -20.50 -18.06
C PRO A 1074 -34.94 -19.09 -18.56
N GLY A 1075 -33.80 -18.58 -18.10
CA GLY A 1075 -33.21 -17.33 -18.57
C GLY A 1075 -31.69 -17.41 -18.61
N ILE A 1076 -31.08 -16.62 -19.48
CA ILE A 1076 -29.63 -16.43 -19.50
C ILE A 1076 -29.32 -14.98 -19.84
N THR A 1077 -28.39 -14.40 -19.10
CA THR A 1077 -27.85 -13.06 -19.35
C THR A 1077 -26.36 -13.16 -19.65
N TRP A 1078 -25.92 -12.55 -20.74
CA TRP A 1078 -24.52 -12.35 -21.07
C TRP A 1078 -24.14 -10.91 -20.83
N VAL A 1079 -22.92 -10.72 -20.34
CA VAL A 1079 -22.37 -9.42 -19.99
C VAL A 1079 -20.93 -9.37 -20.50
N TYR A 1080 -20.54 -8.28 -21.18
CA TYR A 1080 -19.20 -8.17 -21.74
C TYR A 1080 -18.70 -6.73 -21.78
N ASP A 1081 -17.48 -6.51 -21.27
CA ASP A 1081 -16.70 -5.29 -21.40
C ASP A 1081 -15.61 -5.50 -22.44
N PHE A 1082 -15.69 -4.75 -23.54
CA PHE A 1082 -14.79 -4.90 -24.67
C PHE A 1082 -13.37 -4.42 -24.39
N GLN A 1083 -13.20 -3.38 -23.57
CA GLN A 1083 -11.89 -2.79 -23.31
C GLN A 1083 -11.09 -3.58 -22.27
N SER A 1084 -11.75 -4.07 -21.22
CA SER A 1084 -11.10 -4.96 -20.25
C SER A 1084 -10.97 -6.40 -20.76
N ASN A 1085 -11.72 -6.79 -21.80
CA ASN A 1085 -11.88 -8.17 -22.26
C ASN A 1085 -12.29 -9.07 -21.08
N SER A 1086 -13.34 -8.65 -20.39
CA SER A 1086 -13.94 -9.34 -19.26
C SER A 1086 -15.44 -9.47 -19.45
N GLY A 1087 -16.07 -10.45 -18.80
CA GLY A 1087 -17.48 -10.71 -19.00
C GLY A 1087 -18.05 -11.73 -18.02
N ALA A 1088 -19.35 -11.95 -18.16
CA ALA A 1088 -20.09 -12.94 -17.39
C ALA A 1088 -21.17 -13.64 -18.22
N SER A 1089 -21.48 -14.88 -17.85
CA SER A 1089 -22.63 -15.65 -18.35
C SER A 1089 -23.46 -16.13 -17.16
N LEU A 1090 -24.72 -15.73 -17.11
CA LEU A 1090 -25.61 -15.88 -15.95
C LEU A 1090 -26.83 -16.76 -16.30
N PRO A 1091 -26.68 -18.07 -16.51
CA PRO A 1091 -27.81 -18.96 -16.73
C PRO A 1091 -28.56 -19.23 -15.42
N GLN A 1092 -29.89 -19.14 -15.46
CA GLN A 1092 -30.75 -19.46 -14.33
C GLN A 1092 -32.05 -20.11 -14.78
N ILE A 1093 -32.66 -20.86 -13.86
CA ILE A 1093 -33.96 -21.49 -14.02
C ILE A 1093 -34.76 -21.24 -12.75
N THR A 1094 -35.93 -20.61 -12.91
CA THR A 1094 -36.91 -20.47 -11.84
C THR A 1094 -38.05 -21.47 -12.06
N TYR A 1095 -38.38 -22.22 -11.01
CA TYR A 1095 -39.55 -23.11 -10.97
C TYR A 1095 -40.56 -22.61 -9.93
N ARG A 1096 -41.78 -22.31 -10.37
CA ARG A 1096 -42.91 -21.92 -9.52
C ARG A 1096 -43.74 -23.16 -9.21
N PHE A 1097 -43.66 -23.63 -7.97
CA PHE A 1097 -44.42 -24.79 -7.50
C PHE A 1097 -45.89 -24.43 -7.25
N THR A 1098 -46.12 -23.24 -6.69
CA THR A 1098 -47.43 -22.61 -6.48
C THR A 1098 -47.35 -21.13 -6.86
N GLU A 1099 -48.44 -20.38 -6.69
CA GLU A 1099 -48.46 -18.92 -6.87
C GLU A 1099 -47.60 -18.18 -5.82
N SER A 1100 -47.43 -18.78 -4.64
CA SER A 1100 -46.70 -18.23 -3.51
C SER A 1100 -45.31 -18.84 -3.30
N PHE A 1101 -45.03 -20.02 -3.85
CA PHE A 1101 -43.79 -20.77 -3.60
C PHE A 1101 -42.99 -21.00 -4.89
N SER A 1102 -41.75 -20.50 -4.89
CA SER A 1102 -40.82 -20.65 -6.02
C SER A 1102 -39.42 -21.01 -5.57
N ALA A 1103 -38.69 -21.72 -6.44
CA ALA A 1103 -37.26 -21.95 -6.29
C ALA A 1103 -36.53 -21.52 -7.56
N THR A 1104 -35.40 -20.85 -7.41
CA THR A 1104 -34.50 -20.45 -8.50
C THR A 1104 -33.14 -21.08 -8.29
N PHE A 1105 -32.62 -21.70 -9.33
CA PHE A 1105 -31.28 -22.26 -9.38
C PHE A 1105 -30.52 -21.62 -10.53
N GLY A 1106 -29.28 -21.20 -10.31
CA GLY A 1106 -28.50 -20.56 -11.35
C GLY A 1106 -27.00 -20.63 -11.12
N PHE A 1107 -26.27 -20.24 -12.16
CA PHE A 1107 -24.83 -20.06 -12.15
C PHE A 1107 -24.48 -18.64 -12.57
N ALA A 1108 -23.34 -18.14 -12.09
CA ALA A 1108 -22.66 -17.00 -12.66
C ALA A 1108 -21.24 -17.42 -13.04
N LEU A 1109 -20.89 -17.30 -14.33
CA LEU A 1109 -19.58 -17.67 -14.86
C LEU A 1109 -18.86 -16.41 -15.29
N PHE A 1110 -17.71 -16.09 -14.68
CA PHE A 1110 -16.97 -14.86 -14.92
C PHE A 1110 -15.64 -15.12 -15.63
N TRP A 1111 -15.16 -14.14 -16.39
CA TRP A 1111 -13.82 -14.17 -16.96
C TRP A 1111 -13.24 -12.76 -17.09
N GLY A 1112 -11.90 -12.67 -17.11
CA GLY A 1112 -11.19 -11.41 -17.27
C GLY A 1112 -9.68 -11.56 -17.12
N ARG A 1113 -8.93 -10.47 -17.27
CA ARG A 1113 -7.47 -10.47 -17.15
C ARG A 1113 -6.94 -9.16 -16.54
N TYR A 1114 -5.81 -9.25 -15.84
CA TYR A 1114 -5.05 -8.06 -15.44
C TYR A 1114 -4.54 -7.29 -16.67
N GLN A 1115 -4.52 -5.97 -16.55
CA GLN A 1115 -4.00 -5.05 -17.56
C GLN A 1115 -2.84 -4.24 -16.97
N GLY A 1116 -1.73 -4.14 -17.71
CA GLY A 1116 -0.59 -3.31 -17.33
C GLY A 1116 -0.85 -1.84 -17.65
N LYS A 1117 -0.62 -0.96 -16.68
CA LYS A 1117 -0.70 0.50 -16.76
C LYS A 1117 0.65 1.11 -16.42
N GLU A 1118 0.87 2.35 -16.83
CA GLU A 1118 2.10 3.08 -16.50
C GLU A 1118 2.25 3.21 -14.98
N PHE A 1119 3.46 3.09 -14.45
CA PHE A 1119 3.73 3.32 -13.03
C PHE A 1119 3.50 4.81 -12.68
N PRO A 1120 2.90 5.15 -11.53
CA PRO A 1120 2.65 6.54 -11.13
C PRO A 1120 3.95 7.34 -11.03
N LEU A 1121 3.90 8.64 -11.37
CA LEU A 1121 5.02 9.56 -11.14
C LEU A 1121 5.45 9.61 -9.68
N ASN A 1122 4.49 9.48 -8.77
CA ASN A 1122 4.68 9.55 -7.34
C ASN A 1122 3.83 8.47 -6.64
N PRO A 1123 4.38 7.27 -6.43
CA PRO A 1123 3.62 6.16 -5.82
C PRO A 1123 3.22 6.48 -4.36
N LEU A 1124 2.16 5.84 -3.85
CA LEU A 1124 1.80 5.95 -2.43
C LEU A 1124 2.75 5.16 -1.54
N THR A 1125 3.16 3.99 -2.02
CA THR A 1125 4.09 3.10 -1.32
C THR A 1125 5.33 2.86 -2.17
N PRO A 1126 6.53 2.88 -1.58
CA PRO A 1126 7.78 2.66 -2.30
C PRO A 1126 7.88 1.21 -2.76
N GLY A 1127 8.10 1.00 -4.06
CA GLY A 1127 8.36 -0.32 -4.64
C GLY A 1127 9.76 -0.39 -5.24
N ASN A 1128 10.53 -1.42 -4.89
CA ASN A 1128 11.76 -1.75 -5.62
C ASN A 1128 11.36 -2.56 -6.86
N GLN A 1129 11.23 -1.91 -8.02
CA GLN A 1129 10.91 -2.56 -9.27
C GLN A 1129 12.15 -2.60 -10.18
N THR A 1130 12.45 -3.77 -10.75
CA THR A 1130 13.59 -3.99 -11.66
C THR A 1130 13.18 -4.88 -12.82
N GLY A 1131 13.85 -4.74 -13.98
CA GLY A 1131 13.65 -5.60 -15.15
C GLY A 1131 12.56 -5.16 -16.12
N ARG A 1132 12.13 -6.08 -16.99
CA ARG A 1132 11.10 -5.80 -18.00
C ARG A 1132 9.77 -5.52 -17.26
N TYR A 1133 9.05 -4.46 -17.62
CA TYR A 1133 7.87 -3.98 -16.87
C TYR A 1133 8.13 -3.40 -15.46
N ALA A 1134 9.36 -3.01 -15.11
CA ALA A 1134 9.68 -2.33 -13.84
C ALA A 1134 9.01 -0.95 -13.64
N TYR A 1135 8.33 -0.45 -14.67
CA TYR A 1135 7.59 0.81 -14.64
C TYR A 1135 6.15 0.58 -15.09
N GLN A 1136 5.59 -0.60 -14.75
CA GLN A 1136 4.19 -0.92 -14.95
C GLN A 1136 3.53 -1.36 -13.64
N THR A 1137 2.32 -0.87 -13.41
CA THR A 1137 1.41 -1.37 -12.38
C THR A 1137 0.31 -2.20 -13.03
N TRP A 1138 -0.24 -3.19 -12.33
CA TRP A 1138 -1.29 -4.06 -12.85
C TRP A 1138 -2.62 -3.72 -12.19
N VAL A 1139 -3.64 -3.53 -13.02
CA VAL A 1139 -5.00 -3.20 -12.57
C VAL A 1139 -6.01 -4.22 -13.09
N GLU A 1140 -7.14 -4.32 -12.39
CA GLU A 1140 -8.32 -5.05 -12.81
C GLU A 1140 -9.41 -4.04 -13.14
N ASN A 1141 -9.80 -3.98 -14.40
CA ASN A 1141 -10.85 -3.08 -14.87
C ASN A 1141 -12.09 -3.88 -15.27
N GLY A 1142 -13.26 -3.27 -15.15
CA GLY A 1142 -14.54 -3.91 -15.51
C GLY A 1142 -14.83 -5.14 -14.64
N LEU A 1143 -15.33 -6.19 -15.27
CA LEU A 1143 -15.69 -7.45 -14.59
C LEU A 1143 -14.47 -8.30 -14.20
N ALA A 1144 -13.26 -7.91 -14.61
CA ALA A 1144 -12.04 -8.62 -14.21
C ALA A 1144 -11.85 -8.65 -12.68
N VAL A 1145 -12.39 -7.66 -11.96
CA VAL A 1145 -12.35 -7.54 -10.49
C VAL A 1145 -13.02 -8.72 -9.77
N ILE A 1146 -14.02 -9.34 -10.41
CA ILE A 1146 -14.79 -10.46 -9.86
C ILE A 1146 -14.60 -11.76 -10.66
N ARG A 1147 -13.56 -11.85 -11.50
CA ARG A 1147 -13.36 -13.00 -12.40
C ARG A 1147 -13.18 -14.34 -11.68
N ASP A 1148 -12.67 -14.34 -10.45
CA ASP A 1148 -12.37 -15.56 -9.70
C ASP A 1148 -13.57 -15.98 -8.82
N ARG A 1149 -14.80 -15.61 -9.21
CA ARG A 1149 -16.03 -15.74 -8.40
C ARG A 1149 -17.14 -16.52 -9.09
N ASP A 1150 -16.80 -17.58 -9.82
CA ASP A 1150 -17.83 -18.42 -10.40
C ASP A 1150 -18.76 -18.94 -9.31
N GLU A 1151 -20.06 -18.71 -9.50
CA GLU A 1151 -21.06 -18.80 -8.45
C GLU A 1151 -22.11 -19.82 -8.83
N VAL A 1152 -22.52 -20.63 -7.85
CA VAL A 1152 -23.74 -21.45 -7.93
C VAL A 1152 -24.66 -21.02 -6.80
N PHE A 1153 -25.94 -20.84 -7.11
CA PHE A 1153 -26.91 -20.38 -6.12
C PHE A 1153 -28.24 -21.10 -6.20
N LEU A 1154 -28.89 -21.18 -5.05
CA LEU A 1154 -30.27 -21.63 -4.86
C LEU A 1154 -31.00 -20.57 -4.04
N ARG A 1155 -32.13 -20.10 -4.55
CA ARG A 1155 -33.04 -19.18 -3.87
C ARG A 1155 -34.39 -19.85 -3.73
N ILE A 1156 -34.92 -19.95 -2.52
CA ILE A 1156 -36.26 -20.46 -2.24
C ILE A 1156 -37.07 -19.33 -1.64
N ARG A 1157 -38.22 -19.00 -2.23
CA ARG A 1157 -39.06 -17.88 -1.79
C ARG A 1157 -40.50 -18.34 -1.56
N TYR A 1158 -41.03 -17.95 -0.42
CA TYR A 1158 -42.45 -18.00 -0.08
C TYR A 1158 -42.98 -16.58 0.11
N THR A 1159 -43.88 -16.15 -0.76
CA THR A 1159 -44.54 -14.85 -0.71
C THR A 1159 -45.93 -14.99 -0.08
N PHE A 1160 -46.34 -14.06 0.76
CA PHE A 1160 -47.64 -14.07 1.42
C PHE A 1160 -48.36 -12.73 1.39
#